data_AF-A0A4Y9YWB6-F1
#
_entry.id   AF-A0A4Y9YWB6-F1
#
_cell.length_a   1.000
_cell.length_b   1.000
_cell.length_c   1.000
_cell.angle_alpha   90.00
_cell.angle_beta   90.00
_cell.angle_gamma   90.00
#
_symmetry.space_group_name_H-M   'P 1'
#
loop_
_entity.id
_entity.type
_entity.pdbx_description
1 polymer ?
#
loop_
_entity_poly.entity_id
_entity_poly.type
_entity_poly.pdbx_seq_one_letter_code
_entity_poly.pdbx_strand_id
1 'polypeptide(L)'
;MAQRVQNFLRPFERVKGAVEGLARKHPSQPPETPEVKLDEQTEAVNEETKPVDEYDAVLAVVGHGEKTVGETGCVFVFRNEGSLAAGGSPRLQLERIFPVKHDFSLQVLQVPVDTLDATLCLEVHEGDKKALEFITVDKDSLSALLSAYREFKEAADGDDEKSSSYPWLAPYSSHRATWVSVYPPWDLRHVADPLHGRLSRGCAGMPGNDVADYFAIRDDWFHQRTHTVVTNDTEKVHLRVRVGSFNVNGKLPSQDLSSWVGWTPSSATDKHDEKAEWDKLIPPMKELSPLSLGDVGKSAHEKDKEHAPEQSDTLLTEQTSQDPVDPDLLIFGFQELDLSTEALLYSTKTTREEAWTEAIFAGLGDKRDLYEKLVSKQLVGMLLLVFVKKDLQEHFAEIGTSAGNKGATAIRLTYRPPSSPEIPSPCPTTITIVNAHLAAYDEMYERRNADFHDISRRLAFSPSSAYVTPLAQDGTPVSSMSIYRSDALIWMGDLNYRINISDPDVRSILSSAPLHKASATLLKYDQLKTSMQRKEAFVHYTEDPISFLPTYRCNTGLMTDSMGYDLKRKPAWTDRILRLTSPYLTLQQDSYSSHPEITMSDHKPVSADFSMTFAKADCLVVDAKANALYKSVAEFDPEAIREVPTFEIESPVIELGNVSYEKPIVRELKIKNISKVPSAFRFYPHDLDQPTHPDWLHIEPMTGLLLPSEEITLHFTIFVSRASPSTSRLNTRADSLEYMVILHTVLGKDHFIALAGVYEPTCFANTLSTLTRLPGPIRIIQHPNELLPVTQPINAPKEVMRLVNWLMSDSVGDLDDLFFVPGAEETVEQIRECLDTDSPFPDSASTKSEFAHAIATALLALLDSLVEPVIPYDLHARCASVVSKDDAFEMLDAFPGEAINVWISVTAFLHYLAAQTERKHDEEKASLSPTVTEESVDPPTEDVASSKQITEPSRAAQLGTDCLPLALSTQQVEDQLFKIHKSFLEKHSPYFRKMLSDPQSPYSSGAAGLCDAQPIHIPQVTIFEFETLLNSFYSTTLYDDAGVLSSRDQCLALLRAAHHFDMIANSDKMQERIVATLTSSNCKPPMGDFELLALAEKYDIKIKHLLPVLERVVGRLSYLTADEMQQLAGSGVLLSKICRAREETRCKILPVDQSRSMQQVICRIFGIPYLQLPFKFSNLLPVPSK
;
A
#
# COMPACT_ATOMS: atom_id res chain seq x y z
N MET A 1 -17.24 -40.48 3.34
CA MET A 1 -16.30 -40.88 4.42
C MET A 1 -15.82 -42.32 4.23
N ALA A 2 -16.74 -43.30 4.20
CA ALA A 2 -16.45 -44.74 4.14
C ALA A 2 -15.35 -45.18 3.16
N GLN A 3 -15.28 -44.65 1.93
CA GLN A 3 -14.24 -45.01 0.96
C GLN A 3 -12.80 -44.73 1.46
N ARG A 4 -12.58 -43.63 2.20
CA ARG A 4 -11.28 -43.33 2.83
C ARG A 4 -10.98 -44.30 3.97
N VAL A 5 -11.99 -44.66 4.77
CA VAL A 5 -11.88 -45.63 5.86
C VAL A 5 -11.57 -47.04 5.31
N GLN A 6 -12.31 -47.51 4.29
CA GLN A 6 -12.01 -48.79 3.61
C GLN A 6 -10.61 -48.82 3.00
N ASN A 7 -10.18 -47.75 2.32
CA ASN A 7 -8.83 -47.69 1.77
C ASN A 7 -7.74 -47.70 2.86
N PHE A 8 -8.03 -47.19 4.06
CA PHE A 8 -7.14 -47.25 5.23
C PHE A 8 -7.21 -48.61 5.98
N LEU A 9 -8.32 -49.34 5.86
CA LEU A 9 -8.52 -50.66 6.47
C LEU A 9 -8.02 -51.84 5.61
N ARG A 10 -7.86 -51.67 4.29
CA ARG A 10 -7.31 -52.72 3.38
C ARG A 10 -6.01 -53.39 3.85
N PRO A 11 -5.03 -52.70 4.47
CA PRO A 11 -3.87 -53.36 5.07
C PRO A 11 -4.22 -54.31 6.23
N PHE A 12 -5.25 -53.96 7.01
CA PHE A 12 -5.69 -54.68 8.20
C PHE A 12 -6.63 -55.86 7.89
N GLU A 13 -7.28 -55.90 6.72
CA GLU A 13 -8.08 -57.06 6.29
C GLU A 13 -7.24 -58.36 6.23
N ARG A 14 -5.91 -58.27 6.04
CA ARG A 14 -4.98 -59.42 6.14
C ARG A 14 -4.91 -60.03 7.55
N VAL A 15 -5.16 -59.27 8.61
CA VAL A 15 -5.10 -59.76 10.00
C VAL A 15 -6.25 -60.72 10.30
N LYS A 16 -7.42 -60.52 9.69
CA LYS A 16 -8.60 -61.38 9.89
C LYS A 16 -8.33 -62.85 9.55
N GLY A 17 -7.57 -63.11 8.48
CA GLY A 17 -7.18 -64.47 8.08
C GLY A 17 -6.26 -65.19 9.07
N ALA A 18 -5.52 -64.46 9.91
CA ALA A 18 -4.67 -65.06 10.95
C ALA A 18 -5.49 -65.50 12.17
N VAL A 19 -6.46 -64.68 12.58
CA VAL A 19 -7.31 -64.95 13.76
C VAL A 19 -8.25 -66.13 13.52
N GLU A 20 -8.86 -66.24 12.34
CA GLU A 20 -9.73 -67.37 11.99
C GLU A 20 -8.97 -68.72 11.95
N GLY A 21 -7.64 -68.70 11.72
CA GLY A 21 -6.78 -69.88 11.80
C GLY A 21 -6.49 -70.37 13.23
N LEU A 22 -6.50 -69.48 14.21
CA LEU A 22 -6.22 -69.80 15.63
C LEU A 22 -7.44 -70.38 16.35
N ALA A 23 -8.66 -70.12 15.88
CA ALA A 23 -9.92 -70.57 16.48
C ALA A 23 -10.19 -72.08 16.39
N ARG A 24 -9.25 -72.91 15.90
CA ARG A 24 -9.39 -74.38 15.76
C ARG A 24 -8.24 -75.17 16.38
N LYS A 25 -8.11 -75.14 17.71
CA LYS A 25 -7.40 -76.18 18.50
C LYS A 25 -7.77 -76.14 20.00
N HIS A 26 -8.84 -76.86 20.37
CA HIS A 26 -9.03 -77.27 21.76
C HIS A 26 -8.07 -78.43 22.11
N PRO A 27 -7.52 -78.48 23.34
CA PRO A 27 -6.63 -79.57 23.77
C PRO A 27 -7.38 -80.68 24.53
N SER A 28 -7.24 -81.94 24.10
CA SER A 28 -7.60 -83.10 24.93
C SER A 28 -6.99 -84.43 24.45
N GLN A 29 -5.79 -84.79 24.94
CA GLN A 29 -5.45 -86.08 25.58
C GLN A 29 -3.92 -86.33 25.65
N PRO A 30 -3.39 -86.91 26.74
CA PRO A 30 -1.99 -87.35 26.90
C PRO A 30 -1.86 -88.89 26.90
N PRO A 31 -0.67 -89.49 27.14
CA PRO A 31 0.64 -89.24 26.51
C PRO A 31 1.35 -90.56 26.10
N GLU A 32 2.37 -90.53 25.22
CA GLU A 32 3.39 -91.61 25.19
C GLU A 32 4.72 -91.15 24.53
N THR A 33 5.79 -91.91 24.77
CA THR A 33 7.22 -91.61 24.43
C THR A 33 7.94 -92.88 23.95
N PRO A 34 9.16 -92.86 23.35
CA PRO A 34 10.01 -91.72 22.90
C PRO A 34 10.24 -91.83 21.35
N GLU A 35 11.40 -91.83 20.64
CA GLU A 35 12.86 -91.67 20.90
C GLU A 35 13.64 -91.39 19.57
N VAL A 36 14.98 -91.20 19.66
CA VAL A 36 16.05 -91.30 18.61
C VAL A 36 16.04 -90.33 17.39
N LYS A 37 16.87 -89.27 17.52
CA LYS A 37 18.03 -88.83 16.69
C LYS A 37 18.17 -89.11 15.16
N LEU A 38 19.00 -88.24 14.55
CA LEU A 38 19.83 -88.36 13.33
C LEU A 38 19.09 -88.27 11.96
N ASP A 39 19.64 -87.66 10.90
CA ASP A 39 20.64 -86.57 10.75
C ASP A 39 20.64 -86.08 9.27
N GLU A 40 21.55 -85.16 8.92
CA GLU A 40 22.05 -84.80 7.58
C GLU A 40 21.15 -83.99 6.60
N GLN A 41 21.59 -82.74 6.33
CA GLN A 41 21.91 -82.12 5.02
C GLN A 41 20.82 -82.09 3.89
N THR A 42 20.72 -81.05 3.03
CA THR A 42 21.67 -79.97 2.66
C THR A 42 20.96 -78.68 2.20
N GLU A 43 21.64 -77.54 2.39
CA GLU A 43 21.56 -76.24 1.66
C GLU A 43 20.33 -75.86 0.80
N ALA A 44 19.65 -74.76 1.17
CA ALA A 44 19.43 -73.60 0.29
C ALA A 44 18.93 -72.35 1.07
N VAL A 45 19.53 -71.18 0.77
CA VAL A 45 19.07 -69.78 0.98
C VAL A 45 18.05 -69.49 2.10
N ASN A 46 18.46 -68.70 3.10
CA ASN A 46 17.57 -67.96 4.01
C ASN A 46 17.92 -66.47 4.00
N GLU A 47 16.94 -65.60 3.74
CA GLU A 47 17.01 -64.18 4.12
C GLU A 47 16.45 -64.02 5.54
N GLU A 48 17.13 -63.26 6.41
CA GLU A 48 16.66 -63.04 7.78
C GLU A 48 15.52 -62.02 7.84
N THR A 49 14.28 -62.49 7.71
CA THR A 49 13.11 -61.73 8.14
C THR A 49 13.08 -61.63 9.66
N LYS A 50 13.45 -60.46 10.19
CA LYS A 50 13.25 -60.11 11.60
C LYS A 50 11.77 -60.25 11.99
N PRO A 51 11.46 -60.64 13.24
CA PRO A 51 10.08 -60.63 13.71
C PRO A 51 9.48 -59.22 13.64
N VAL A 52 8.18 -59.16 13.38
CA VAL A 52 7.39 -57.93 13.48
C VAL A 52 6.89 -57.84 14.92
N ASP A 53 7.32 -56.80 15.64
CA ASP A 53 6.86 -56.53 17.01
C ASP A 53 5.36 -56.17 17.06
N GLU A 54 4.77 -56.26 18.25
CA GLU A 54 3.31 -56.32 18.45
C GLU A 54 2.57 -54.99 18.18
N TYR A 55 1.24 -55.10 17.94
CA TYR A 55 0.41 -53.96 17.53
C TYR A 55 -0.02 -53.09 18.72
N ASP A 56 0.56 -51.90 18.81
CA ASP A 56 0.61 -51.09 20.05
C ASP A 56 -0.58 -50.12 20.27
N ALA A 57 -1.76 -50.39 19.69
CA ALA A 57 -2.89 -49.44 19.62
C ALA A 57 -4.23 -50.01 20.12
N VAL A 58 -4.88 -49.29 21.04
CA VAL A 58 -6.22 -49.60 21.60
C VAL A 58 -7.24 -48.58 21.11
N LEU A 59 -8.39 -49.07 20.63
CA LEU A 59 -9.50 -48.26 20.15
C LEU A 59 -10.64 -48.25 21.17
N ALA A 60 -11.17 -47.08 21.52
CA ALA A 60 -12.37 -46.95 22.36
C ALA A 60 -13.42 -46.07 21.70
N VAL A 61 -14.68 -46.52 21.68
CA VAL A 61 -15.82 -45.77 21.12
C VAL A 61 -16.73 -45.34 22.26
N VAL A 62 -17.06 -44.05 22.32
CA VAL A 62 -17.97 -43.48 23.33
C VAL A 62 -19.07 -42.71 22.63
N GLY A 63 -20.31 -43.22 22.73
CA GLY A 63 -21.52 -42.51 22.33
C GLY A 63 -22.06 -41.63 23.45
N HIS A 64 -22.67 -40.51 23.11
CA HIS A 64 -23.40 -39.65 24.05
C HIS A 64 -24.58 -38.94 23.38
N GLY A 65 -25.75 -39.08 23.99
CA GLY A 65 -26.91 -38.23 23.78
C GLY A 65 -27.75 -38.59 22.55
N GLU A 66 -28.89 -39.23 22.81
CA GLU A 66 -30.02 -39.22 21.87
C GLU A 66 -30.58 -37.79 21.81
N LYS A 67 -30.33 -37.09 20.70
CA LYS A 67 -30.95 -35.79 20.40
C LYS A 67 -31.75 -35.91 19.11
N THR A 68 -32.68 -34.98 18.90
CA THR A 68 -33.72 -35.00 17.85
C THR A 68 -33.21 -34.92 16.39
N VAL A 69 -31.89 -35.09 16.17
CA VAL A 69 -31.21 -35.04 14.87
C VAL A 69 -30.21 -36.21 14.70
N GLY A 70 -30.31 -37.27 15.53
CA GLY A 70 -29.51 -38.50 15.47
C GLY A 70 -28.51 -38.65 16.63
N GLU A 71 -27.96 -39.86 16.79
CA GLU A 71 -26.93 -40.17 17.79
C GLU A 71 -25.60 -39.44 17.48
N THR A 72 -24.87 -39.05 18.53
CA THR A 72 -23.52 -38.45 18.42
C THR A 72 -22.52 -39.16 19.30
N GLY A 73 -21.27 -39.25 18.85
CA GLY A 73 -20.24 -39.98 19.58
C GLY A 73 -18.83 -39.64 19.14
N CYS A 74 -17.87 -40.44 19.57
CA CYS A 74 -16.46 -40.27 19.25
C CYS A 74 -15.68 -41.58 19.33
N VAL A 75 -14.54 -41.61 18.65
CA VAL A 75 -13.58 -42.71 18.65
C VAL A 75 -12.23 -42.18 19.14
N PHE A 76 -11.73 -42.74 20.23
CA PHE A 76 -10.41 -42.49 20.78
C PHE A 76 -9.42 -43.56 20.29
N VAL A 77 -8.23 -43.13 19.88
CA VAL A 77 -7.08 -44.00 19.58
C VAL A 77 -6.05 -43.78 20.67
N PHE A 78 -5.77 -44.82 21.45
CA PHE A 78 -4.70 -44.83 22.44
C PHE A 78 -3.52 -45.65 21.93
N ARG A 79 -2.30 -45.20 22.21
CA ARG A 79 -1.08 -45.99 22.14
C ARG A 79 -0.77 -46.56 23.52
N ASN A 80 -0.30 -47.79 23.58
CA ASN A 80 0.17 -48.42 24.81
C ASN A 80 1.62 -47.98 25.10
N GLU A 81 1.92 -47.33 26.23
CA GLU A 81 3.31 -46.97 26.62
C GLU A 81 4.06 -48.16 27.27
N GLY A 82 3.88 -49.36 26.71
CA GLY A 82 4.55 -50.58 27.17
C GLY A 82 4.09 -51.12 28.53
N SER A 83 4.65 -52.28 28.90
CA SER A 83 4.29 -53.00 30.12
C SER A 83 5.17 -52.59 31.30
N LEU A 84 4.56 -52.02 32.35
CA LEU A 84 5.19 -51.94 33.67
C LEU A 84 5.13 -53.31 34.35
N ALA A 85 6.25 -53.75 34.93
CA ALA A 85 6.45 -55.12 35.38
C ALA A 85 5.38 -55.59 36.39
N ALA A 86 4.71 -56.70 36.02
CA ALA A 86 3.95 -57.59 36.91
C ALA A 86 2.93 -56.91 37.86
N GLY A 87 1.85 -56.36 37.29
CA GLY A 87 0.63 -56.02 38.05
C GLY A 87 0.11 -54.59 37.92
N GLY A 88 0.75 -53.74 37.10
CA GLY A 88 0.22 -52.41 36.76
C GLY A 88 -0.77 -52.46 35.60
N SER A 89 -1.76 -51.58 35.61
CA SER A 89 -2.64 -51.32 34.45
C SER A 89 -1.82 -50.76 33.27
N PRO A 90 -2.19 -51.08 32.00
CA PRO A 90 -1.48 -50.56 30.84
C PRO A 90 -1.59 -49.03 30.76
N ARG A 91 -0.46 -48.36 30.48
CA ARG A 91 -0.41 -46.90 30.44
C ARG A 91 -0.78 -46.39 29.05
N LEU A 92 -2.07 -46.17 28.85
CA LEU A 92 -2.63 -45.73 27.57
C LEU A 92 -2.40 -44.22 27.34
N GLN A 93 -1.52 -43.86 26.40
CA GLN A 93 -1.36 -42.50 25.92
C GLN A 93 -2.39 -42.22 24.81
N LEU A 94 -3.25 -41.22 25.00
CA LEU A 94 -4.21 -40.82 23.97
C LEU A 94 -3.49 -40.18 22.77
N GLU A 95 -3.54 -40.84 21.61
CA GLU A 95 -2.92 -40.37 20.36
C GLU A 95 -3.89 -39.50 19.54
N ARG A 96 -5.15 -39.92 19.36
CA ARG A 96 -6.13 -39.22 18.49
C ARG A 96 -7.57 -39.33 19.00
N ILE A 97 -8.41 -38.37 18.62
CA ILE A 97 -9.87 -38.39 18.83
C ILE A 97 -10.56 -38.07 17.49
N PHE A 98 -11.61 -38.82 17.15
CA PHE A 98 -12.44 -38.57 15.96
C PHE A 98 -13.92 -38.42 16.36
N PRO A 99 -14.58 -37.28 16.10
CA PRO A 99 -16.01 -37.13 16.34
C PRO A 99 -16.83 -37.87 15.28
N VAL A 100 -17.89 -38.54 15.72
CA VAL A 100 -18.87 -39.25 14.88
C VAL A 100 -20.19 -38.47 14.87
N LYS A 101 -20.79 -38.36 13.68
CA LYS A 101 -22.13 -37.82 13.43
C LYS A 101 -22.86 -38.76 12.46
N HIS A 102 -24.17 -38.86 12.65
CA HIS A 102 -25.10 -39.79 11.95
C HIS A 102 -25.05 -41.23 12.44
N ASP A 103 -26.14 -41.94 12.14
CA ASP A 103 -26.66 -43.17 12.72
C ASP A 103 -25.60 -44.27 12.97
N PHE A 104 -25.08 -44.30 14.19
CA PHE A 104 -24.55 -45.49 14.85
C PHE A 104 -25.38 -45.71 16.12
N SER A 105 -25.41 -46.92 16.66
CA SER A 105 -26.05 -47.23 17.95
C SER A 105 -25.19 -48.21 18.73
N LEU A 106 -25.33 -48.26 20.06
CA LEU A 106 -24.35 -48.92 20.94
C LEU A 106 -25.04 -49.84 21.95
N GLN A 107 -25.39 -51.06 21.52
CA GLN A 107 -26.11 -52.04 22.35
C GLN A 107 -25.17 -52.90 23.22
N VAL A 108 -25.21 -52.67 24.53
CA VAL A 108 -24.54 -53.52 25.52
C VAL A 108 -25.36 -54.79 25.78
N LEU A 109 -25.07 -55.85 25.05
CA LEU A 109 -25.67 -57.18 25.25
C LEU A 109 -25.15 -57.86 26.52
N GLN A 110 -25.86 -57.70 27.65
CA GLN A 110 -25.68 -58.57 28.80
C GLN A 110 -26.28 -59.96 28.53
N VAL A 111 -25.41 -60.96 28.34
CA VAL A 111 -25.80 -62.37 28.32
C VAL A 111 -26.37 -62.76 29.70
N PRO A 112 -27.44 -63.58 29.77
CA PRO A 112 -27.97 -64.06 31.04
C PRO A 112 -26.91 -64.78 31.90
N VAL A 113 -27.02 -64.61 33.22
CA VAL A 113 -26.10 -65.14 34.22
C VAL A 113 -25.92 -66.66 34.09
N ASP A 114 -24.68 -67.10 33.81
CA ASP A 114 -24.05 -68.31 34.37
C ASP A 114 -22.62 -68.59 33.82
N THR A 115 -22.09 -67.80 32.87
CA THR A 115 -20.65 -67.74 32.57
C THR A 115 -20.02 -66.40 32.97
N LEU A 116 -18.73 -66.42 33.34
CA LEU A 116 -18.06 -65.31 34.05
C LEU A 116 -17.52 -64.17 33.16
N ASP A 117 -17.50 -64.38 31.84
CA ASP A 117 -16.92 -63.48 30.86
C ASP A 117 -17.99 -62.52 30.30
N ALA A 118 -17.82 -61.22 30.56
CA ALA A 118 -18.76 -60.18 30.15
C ALA A 118 -18.38 -59.62 28.76
N THR A 119 -18.74 -60.35 27.72
CA THR A 119 -18.48 -59.97 26.32
C THR A 119 -19.21 -58.68 25.96
N LEU A 120 -18.48 -57.58 25.72
CA LEU A 120 -19.08 -56.37 25.15
C LEU A 120 -19.10 -56.51 23.62
N CYS A 121 -20.29 -56.42 23.02
CA CYS A 121 -20.47 -56.33 21.57
C CYS A 121 -20.76 -54.88 21.15
N LEU A 122 -20.30 -54.49 19.96
CA LEU A 122 -20.43 -53.15 19.42
C LEU A 122 -20.69 -53.26 17.90
N GLU A 123 -21.95 -53.03 17.48
CA GLU A 123 -22.36 -53.07 16.08
C GLU A 123 -22.39 -51.67 15.46
N VAL A 124 -21.85 -51.50 14.25
CA VAL A 124 -21.94 -50.24 13.47
C VAL A 124 -22.67 -50.50 12.16
N HIS A 125 -23.76 -49.76 11.92
CA HIS A 125 -24.58 -49.82 10.71
C HIS A 125 -24.28 -48.66 9.74
N GLU A 126 -24.35 -48.91 8.43
CA GLU A 126 -24.30 -47.85 7.39
C GLU A 126 -25.34 -48.19 6.29
N GLY A 127 -26.62 -48.02 6.63
CA GLY A 127 -27.75 -48.44 5.79
C GLY A 127 -27.88 -49.96 5.64
N ASP A 128 -28.41 -50.43 4.50
CA ASP A 128 -28.62 -51.86 4.16
C ASP A 128 -27.33 -52.69 3.98
N LYS A 129 -26.21 -52.27 4.57
CA LYS A 129 -24.94 -53.01 4.54
C LYS A 129 -24.64 -53.68 5.87
N LYS A 130 -24.02 -54.86 5.78
CA LYS A 130 -23.75 -55.74 6.91
C LYS A 130 -22.87 -55.05 7.95
N ALA A 131 -23.30 -55.10 9.21
CA ALA A 131 -22.64 -54.40 10.31
C ALA A 131 -21.20 -54.86 10.55
N LEU A 132 -20.39 -53.95 11.11
CA LEU A 132 -19.11 -54.27 11.73
C LEU A 132 -19.34 -54.57 13.21
N GLU A 133 -18.92 -55.75 13.65
CA GLU A 133 -19.09 -56.25 15.02
C GLU A 133 -17.73 -56.25 15.73
N PHE A 134 -17.62 -55.54 16.86
CA PHE A 134 -16.43 -55.54 17.71
C PHE A 134 -16.72 -56.25 19.03
N ILE A 135 -15.80 -57.11 19.46
CA ILE A 135 -15.91 -57.93 20.68
C ILE A 135 -14.69 -57.68 21.57
N THR A 136 -14.92 -57.42 22.86
CA THR A 136 -13.85 -57.38 23.88
C THR A 136 -14.26 -58.13 25.15
N VAL A 137 -13.25 -58.61 25.89
CA VAL A 137 -13.35 -59.44 27.09
C VAL A 137 -12.56 -58.88 28.28
N ASP A 138 -11.79 -57.79 28.10
CA ASP A 138 -11.04 -57.15 29.17
C ASP A 138 -11.96 -56.27 30.04
N LYS A 139 -12.09 -56.69 31.30
CA LYS A 139 -12.96 -56.10 32.31
C LYS A 139 -12.33 -54.92 33.05
N ASP A 140 -11.01 -54.86 33.14
CA ASP A 140 -10.29 -53.84 33.91
C ASP A 140 -10.11 -52.57 33.09
N SER A 141 -9.77 -52.69 31.80
CA SER A 141 -9.81 -51.57 30.85
C SER A 141 -11.23 -50.99 30.72
N LEU A 142 -12.26 -51.84 30.76
CA LEU A 142 -13.66 -51.41 30.74
C LEU A 142 -14.05 -50.62 32.01
N SER A 143 -13.51 -50.97 33.18
CA SER A 143 -13.76 -50.24 34.43
C SER A 143 -13.23 -48.81 34.37
N ALA A 144 -12.01 -48.61 33.83
CA ALA A 144 -11.45 -47.28 33.63
C ALA A 144 -12.30 -46.44 32.65
N LEU A 145 -12.71 -47.05 31.53
CA LEU A 145 -13.56 -46.41 30.52
C LEU A 145 -14.93 -45.99 31.09
N LEU A 146 -15.56 -46.87 31.88
CA LEU A 146 -16.86 -46.61 32.53
C LEU A 146 -16.78 -45.60 33.68
N SER A 147 -15.63 -45.47 34.35
CA SER A 147 -15.41 -44.42 35.34
C SER A 147 -15.31 -43.05 34.66
N ALA A 148 -14.46 -42.93 33.64
CA ALA A 148 -14.33 -41.70 32.86
C ALA A 148 -15.67 -41.29 32.22
N TYR A 149 -16.44 -42.24 31.67
CA TYR A 149 -17.79 -41.98 31.12
C TYR A 149 -18.75 -41.37 32.15
N ARG A 150 -18.64 -41.70 33.45
CA ARG A 150 -19.48 -41.10 34.50
C ARG A 150 -19.05 -39.67 34.80
N GLU A 151 -17.75 -39.40 34.94
CA GLU A 151 -17.23 -38.03 35.10
C GLU A 151 -17.62 -37.15 33.89
N PHE A 152 -17.50 -37.67 32.67
CA PHE A 152 -17.95 -36.98 31.44
C PHE A 152 -19.44 -36.70 31.43
N LYS A 153 -20.27 -37.60 31.97
CA LYS A 153 -21.72 -37.38 32.06
C LYS A 153 -22.08 -36.33 33.11
N GLU A 154 -21.49 -36.41 34.31
CA GLU A 154 -21.73 -35.44 35.39
C GLU A 154 -21.25 -34.03 35.00
N ALA A 155 -20.21 -33.92 34.17
CA ALA A 155 -19.78 -32.65 33.57
C ALA A 155 -20.69 -32.16 32.41
N ALA A 156 -21.38 -33.06 31.69
CA ALA A 156 -22.24 -32.71 30.55
C ALA A 156 -23.66 -32.26 30.97
N ASP A 157 -24.17 -32.76 32.09
CA ASP A 157 -25.50 -32.41 32.65
C ASP A 157 -25.49 -31.05 33.41
N GLY A 158 -24.39 -30.28 33.35
CA GLY A 158 -24.12 -29.14 34.25
C GLY A 158 -24.10 -27.72 33.65
N ASP A 159 -24.19 -27.54 32.32
CA ASP A 159 -24.06 -26.22 31.67
C ASP A 159 -25.20 -25.96 30.66
N ASP A 160 -25.79 -24.77 30.73
CA ASP A 160 -27.08 -24.46 30.11
C ASP A 160 -26.94 -23.78 28.72
N GLU A 161 -28.00 -23.81 27.92
CA GLU A 161 -28.01 -23.50 26.48
C GLU A 161 -27.12 -22.32 26.00
N LYS A 162 -25.95 -22.60 25.38
CA LYS A 162 -25.59 -22.20 23.97
C LYS A 162 -24.14 -22.56 23.57
N SER A 163 -23.96 -22.81 22.27
CA SER A 163 -22.69 -22.97 21.53
C SER A 163 -21.97 -24.34 21.55
N SER A 164 -21.37 -24.66 20.40
CA SER A 164 -20.66 -25.91 20.04
C SER A 164 -21.52 -27.20 20.01
N SER A 165 -21.06 -28.21 19.24
CA SER A 165 -21.68 -29.55 19.25
C SER A 165 -21.13 -30.48 20.35
N TYR A 166 -20.03 -30.13 21.00
CA TYR A 166 -19.31 -31.02 21.93
C TYR A 166 -18.65 -30.25 23.11
N PRO A 167 -19.41 -29.56 24.00
CA PRO A 167 -18.83 -28.76 25.08
C PRO A 167 -17.91 -29.55 26.01
N TRP A 168 -18.25 -30.82 26.27
CA TRP A 168 -17.50 -31.73 27.16
C TRP A 168 -16.08 -32.08 26.65
N LEU A 169 -15.73 -31.78 25.40
CA LEU A 169 -14.36 -31.91 24.89
C LEU A 169 -13.47 -30.70 25.24
N ALA A 170 -14.04 -29.57 25.69
CA ALA A 170 -13.31 -28.33 25.95
C ALA A 170 -12.10 -28.46 26.91
N PRO A 171 -12.13 -29.26 27.99
CA PRO A 171 -10.95 -29.48 28.84
C PRO A 171 -9.79 -30.14 28.10
N TYR A 172 -10.09 -30.95 27.09
CA TYR A 172 -9.12 -31.74 26.32
C TYR A 172 -8.64 -31.04 25.04
N SER A 173 -9.39 -30.04 24.55
CA SER A 173 -8.97 -29.18 23.43
C SER A 173 -8.28 -27.88 23.85
N SER A 174 -8.31 -27.50 25.13
CA SER A 174 -7.78 -26.21 25.62
C SER A 174 -6.36 -26.25 26.20
N HIS A 175 -5.82 -27.43 26.51
CA HIS A 175 -4.53 -27.59 27.23
C HIS A 175 -3.43 -28.28 26.42
N ARG A 176 -3.51 -28.23 25.09
CA ARG A 176 -2.38 -28.46 24.18
C ARG A 176 -2.43 -27.42 23.06
N ALA A 177 -1.30 -26.83 22.71
CA ALA A 177 -1.18 -26.03 21.50
C ALA A 177 -1.43 -26.96 20.28
N THR A 178 -2.61 -26.84 19.69
CA THR A 178 -3.10 -27.74 18.64
C THR A 178 -2.48 -27.37 17.31
N TRP A 179 -1.43 -28.10 16.92
CA TRP A 179 -0.89 -28.24 15.55
C TRP A 179 -1.02 -26.95 14.73
N VAL A 180 -0.06 -26.03 14.85
CA VAL A 180 0.07 -24.91 13.91
C VAL A 180 0.56 -25.50 12.59
N SER A 181 -0.39 -25.96 11.77
CA SER A 181 -0.11 -26.34 10.39
C SER A 181 0.46 -25.12 9.68
N VAL A 182 1.46 -25.33 8.82
CA VAL A 182 2.07 -24.24 8.05
C VAL A 182 1.05 -23.62 7.06
N TYR A 183 -0.08 -24.30 6.82
CA TYR A 183 -1.18 -23.85 5.97
C TYR A 183 -2.50 -23.76 6.77
N PRO A 184 -3.33 -22.71 6.58
CA PRO A 184 -3.26 -21.69 5.53
C PRO A 184 -2.13 -20.66 5.76
N PRO A 185 -1.66 -19.99 4.70
CA PRO A 185 -0.55 -19.04 4.78
C PRO A 185 -0.71 -17.95 5.84
N TRP A 186 0.43 -17.40 6.25
CA TRP A 186 0.51 -16.34 7.25
C TRP A 186 -0.03 -15.01 6.73
N ASP A 187 -0.41 -14.13 7.66
CA ASP A 187 -0.93 -12.81 7.30
C ASP A 187 0.23 -11.92 6.82
N LEU A 188 0.28 -11.65 5.53
CA LEU A 188 1.39 -10.94 4.87
C LEU A 188 1.71 -9.58 5.51
N ARG A 189 0.75 -8.93 6.21
CA ARG A 189 1.01 -7.69 6.93
C ARG A 189 1.91 -7.90 8.14
N HIS A 190 1.79 -9.02 8.84
CA HIS A 190 2.68 -9.35 9.96
C HIS A 190 4.07 -9.76 9.46
N VAL A 191 4.14 -10.42 8.30
CA VAL A 191 5.41 -10.91 7.72
C VAL A 191 6.21 -9.78 7.07
N ALA A 192 5.54 -8.77 6.50
CA ALA A 192 6.20 -7.63 5.85
C ALA A 192 6.43 -6.42 6.79
N ASP A 193 5.90 -6.45 8.02
CA ASP A 193 6.14 -5.43 9.05
C ASP A 193 7.26 -5.89 10.01
N PRO A 194 8.42 -5.22 10.06
CA PRO A 194 9.58 -5.67 10.81
C PRO A 194 9.26 -5.92 12.29
N LEU A 195 9.56 -7.14 12.75
CA LEU A 195 9.23 -7.63 14.10
C LEU A 195 9.56 -6.64 15.21
N HIS A 196 10.73 -6.00 15.17
CA HIS A 196 11.18 -5.04 16.18
C HIS A 196 10.21 -3.84 16.37
N GLY A 197 9.48 -3.43 15.34
CA GLY A 197 8.45 -2.38 15.41
C GLY A 197 7.10 -2.85 15.98
N ARG A 198 6.88 -4.18 16.03
CA ARG A 198 5.69 -4.84 16.58
C ARG A 198 5.83 -5.21 18.06
N LEU A 199 7.05 -5.21 18.59
CA LEU A 199 7.33 -5.49 20.00
C LEU A 199 6.85 -4.35 20.92
N SER A 200 6.69 -4.65 22.20
CA SER A 200 6.26 -3.69 23.21
C SER A 200 7.28 -2.55 23.39
N ARG A 201 6.80 -1.36 23.75
CA ARG A 201 7.69 -0.22 24.09
C ARG A 201 8.40 -0.48 25.41
N GLY A 202 9.72 -0.35 25.39
CA GLY A 202 10.61 -0.36 26.55
C GLY A 202 11.92 0.35 26.19
N CYS A 203 12.74 0.65 27.20
CA CYS A 203 14.06 1.25 27.05
C CYS A 203 14.97 0.82 28.22
N ALA A 204 16.19 1.34 28.28
CA ALA A 204 17.13 1.07 29.36
C ALA A 204 16.49 1.25 30.76
N GLY A 205 16.43 0.17 31.55
CA GLY A 205 15.84 0.19 32.91
C GLY A 205 14.30 0.34 32.97
N MET A 206 13.61 0.46 31.84
CA MET A 206 12.15 0.37 31.72
C MET A 206 11.78 -0.81 30.82
N PRO A 207 11.72 -2.04 31.36
CA PRO A 207 11.41 -3.22 30.57
C PRO A 207 10.01 -3.11 29.97
N GLY A 208 9.85 -3.71 28.78
CA GLY A 208 8.55 -3.83 28.12
C GLY A 208 7.71 -4.97 28.71
N ASN A 209 6.78 -5.47 27.90
CA ASN A 209 6.14 -6.75 28.14
C ASN A 209 7.00 -7.89 27.55
N ASP A 210 8.11 -8.19 28.23
CA ASP A 210 9.07 -9.23 27.84
C ASP A 210 8.41 -10.59 27.56
N VAL A 211 7.33 -10.95 28.26
CA VAL A 211 6.60 -12.22 28.04
C VAL A 211 5.89 -12.21 26.68
N ALA A 212 5.18 -11.13 26.34
CA ALA A 212 4.56 -10.98 25.03
C ALA A 212 5.59 -10.86 23.91
N ASP A 213 6.70 -10.17 24.17
CA ASP A 213 7.78 -10.00 23.20
C ASP A 213 8.54 -11.31 22.95
N TYR A 214 8.76 -12.14 23.99
CA TYR A 214 9.30 -13.48 23.82
C TYR A 214 8.41 -14.33 22.90
N PHE A 215 7.09 -14.33 23.11
CA PHE A 215 6.17 -15.06 22.24
C PHE A 215 6.16 -14.52 20.81
N ALA A 216 6.17 -13.19 20.63
CA ALA A 216 6.26 -12.58 19.30
C ALA A 216 7.56 -12.96 18.56
N ILE A 217 8.71 -12.94 19.25
CA ILE A 217 10.01 -13.31 18.67
C ILE A 217 10.10 -14.83 18.41
N ARG A 218 9.60 -15.67 19.32
CA ARG A 218 9.55 -17.13 19.16
C ARG A 218 8.74 -17.52 17.93
N ASP A 219 7.56 -16.92 17.76
CA ASP A 219 6.67 -17.26 16.65
C ASP A 219 7.27 -16.79 15.32
N ASP A 220 7.80 -15.56 15.25
CA ASP A 220 8.46 -15.05 14.04
C ASP A 220 9.69 -15.88 13.64
N TRP A 221 10.58 -16.19 14.59
CA TRP A 221 11.71 -17.12 14.42
C TRP A 221 11.26 -18.50 13.93
N PHE A 222 10.18 -19.03 14.50
CA PHE A 222 9.61 -20.31 14.10
C PHE A 222 9.16 -20.29 12.64
N HIS A 223 8.56 -19.19 12.16
CA HIS A 223 8.17 -19.07 10.75
C HIS A 223 9.34 -18.90 9.80
N GLN A 224 10.31 -18.03 10.13
CA GLN A 224 11.53 -17.90 9.33
C GLN A 224 12.23 -19.27 9.17
N ARG A 225 12.40 -19.98 10.27
CA ARG A 225 13.21 -21.20 10.33
C ARG A 225 12.47 -22.47 9.88
N THR A 226 11.16 -22.58 10.07
CA THR A 226 10.38 -23.66 9.42
C THR A 226 10.46 -23.55 7.90
N HIS A 227 10.42 -22.33 7.35
CA HIS A 227 10.59 -22.12 5.92
C HIS A 227 12.01 -22.46 5.42
N THR A 228 13.07 -21.91 6.03
CA THR A 228 14.47 -22.18 5.61
C THR A 228 14.80 -23.67 5.61
N VAL A 229 14.32 -24.42 6.62
CA VAL A 229 14.52 -25.88 6.74
C VAL A 229 13.68 -26.67 5.72
N VAL A 230 12.75 -26.02 5.01
CA VAL A 230 11.93 -26.62 3.95
C VAL A 230 12.49 -26.35 2.55
N THR A 231 12.97 -25.14 2.25
CA THR A 231 13.18 -24.71 0.85
C THR A 231 14.58 -24.89 0.27
N ASN A 232 15.59 -25.17 1.09
CA ASN A 232 16.97 -25.22 0.61
C ASN A 232 17.27 -26.44 -0.28
N ASP A 233 16.52 -27.54 -0.13
CA ASP A 233 16.76 -28.83 -0.80
C ASP A 233 15.64 -29.25 -1.79
N THR A 234 14.71 -28.35 -2.13
CA THR A 234 13.49 -28.67 -2.92
C THR A 234 13.55 -28.24 -4.38
N GLU A 235 12.92 -29.04 -5.26
CA GLU A 235 12.53 -28.65 -6.62
C GLU A 235 11.75 -27.31 -6.61
N LYS A 236 12.01 -26.42 -7.58
CA LYS A 236 11.32 -25.12 -7.67
C LYS A 236 10.27 -25.11 -8.77
N VAL A 237 9.02 -24.84 -8.40
CA VAL A 237 7.95 -24.56 -9.37
C VAL A 237 8.11 -23.13 -9.87
N HIS A 238 7.85 -22.93 -11.15
CA HIS A 238 7.82 -21.63 -11.81
C HIS A 238 6.45 -21.48 -12.49
N LEU A 239 5.79 -20.33 -12.31
CA LEU A 239 4.54 -19.97 -12.97
C LEU A 239 4.65 -18.55 -13.55
N ARG A 240 4.26 -18.36 -14.81
CA ARG A 240 4.17 -17.05 -15.45
C ARG A 240 2.74 -16.51 -15.35
N VAL A 241 2.58 -15.28 -14.89
CA VAL A 241 1.27 -14.65 -14.65
C VAL A 241 1.21 -13.30 -15.33
N ARG A 242 0.32 -13.12 -16.31
CA ARG A 242 -0.05 -11.80 -16.83
C ARG A 242 -1.23 -11.25 -16.04
N VAL A 243 -1.13 -10.01 -15.59
CA VAL A 243 -2.20 -9.27 -14.92
C VAL A 243 -2.50 -7.99 -15.70
N GLY A 244 -3.76 -7.73 -16.02
CA GLY A 244 -4.19 -6.51 -16.70
C GLY A 244 -5.35 -5.81 -16.00
N SER A 245 -5.33 -4.48 -15.97
CA SER A 245 -6.43 -3.63 -15.48
C SER A 245 -6.92 -2.66 -16.56
N PHE A 246 -8.23 -2.44 -16.66
CA PHE A 246 -8.81 -1.52 -17.64
C PHE A 246 -10.20 -0.97 -17.23
N ASN A 247 -10.29 0.35 -16.97
CA ASN A 247 -11.59 1.02 -16.83
C ASN A 247 -12.21 1.25 -18.22
N VAL A 248 -13.40 0.69 -18.47
CA VAL A 248 -14.06 0.66 -19.79
C VAL A 248 -15.15 1.71 -19.98
N ASN A 249 -15.44 2.54 -18.98
CA ASN A 249 -16.41 3.63 -19.02
C ASN A 249 -17.75 3.24 -19.71
N GLY A 250 -18.39 2.18 -19.20
CA GLY A 250 -19.69 1.67 -19.63
C GLY A 250 -19.73 0.95 -20.98
N LYS A 251 -18.62 0.89 -21.73
CA LYS A 251 -18.58 0.40 -23.11
C LYS A 251 -18.47 -1.12 -23.21
N LEU A 252 -18.85 -1.63 -24.38
CA LEU A 252 -18.62 -3.01 -24.82
C LEU A 252 -17.29 -3.09 -25.59
N PRO A 253 -16.66 -4.28 -25.67
CA PRO A 253 -15.45 -4.46 -26.46
C PRO A 253 -15.74 -4.13 -27.92
N SER A 254 -14.94 -3.23 -28.49
CA SER A 254 -15.19 -2.61 -29.80
C SER A 254 -13.91 -2.36 -30.61
N GLN A 255 -12.77 -2.79 -30.09
CA GLN A 255 -11.45 -2.78 -30.71
C GLN A 255 -10.75 -4.11 -30.40
N ASP A 256 -9.68 -4.41 -31.14
CA ASP A 256 -8.80 -5.52 -30.81
C ASP A 256 -8.13 -5.29 -29.43
N LEU A 257 -7.86 -6.39 -28.74
CA LEU A 257 -7.19 -6.46 -27.44
C LEU A 257 -5.84 -7.19 -27.51
N SER A 258 -5.43 -7.68 -28.68
CA SER A 258 -4.24 -8.51 -28.89
C SER A 258 -2.95 -7.94 -28.29
N SER A 259 -2.75 -6.62 -28.31
CA SER A 259 -1.58 -5.96 -27.71
C SER A 259 -1.55 -6.01 -26.18
N TRP A 260 -2.71 -5.96 -25.52
CA TRP A 260 -2.86 -6.04 -24.06
C TRP A 260 -2.88 -7.49 -23.56
N VAL A 261 -3.44 -8.40 -24.37
CA VAL A 261 -3.63 -9.81 -24.02
C VAL A 261 -2.41 -10.66 -24.39
N GLY A 262 -1.82 -10.46 -25.57
CA GLY A 262 -0.74 -11.27 -26.12
C GLY A 262 0.62 -11.00 -25.48
N TRP A 263 1.30 -12.07 -25.06
CA TRP A 263 2.62 -11.98 -24.42
C TRP A 263 3.73 -11.68 -25.42
N THR A 264 4.29 -10.48 -25.33
CA THR A 264 5.58 -10.06 -25.90
C THR A 264 6.55 -9.82 -24.75
N PRO A 265 7.56 -10.68 -24.51
CA PRO A 265 8.56 -10.37 -23.51
C PRO A 265 9.50 -9.30 -24.04
N SER A 266 9.90 -8.37 -23.17
CA SER A 266 10.90 -7.34 -23.47
C SER A 266 12.30 -7.94 -23.56
N SER A 267 12.60 -8.60 -24.68
CA SER A 267 13.93 -9.14 -24.96
C SER A 267 14.92 -8.02 -25.30
N ALA A 268 15.77 -7.68 -24.33
CA ALA A 268 16.92 -6.78 -24.44
C ALA A 268 16.64 -5.31 -24.81
N THR A 269 17.42 -4.42 -24.19
CA THR A 269 17.47 -2.99 -24.54
C THR A 269 18.28 -2.79 -25.82
N ASP A 270 17.65 -2.97 -26.98
CA ASP A 270 18.25 -2.54 -28.24
C ASP A 270 17.91 -1.07 -28.52
N LYS A 271 18.89 -0.28 -28.96
CA LYS A 271 18.79 1.20 -29.03
C LYS A 271 18.15 1.67 -30.34
N HIS A 272 16.87 1.38 -30.51
CA HIS A 272 16.08 1.98 -31.60
C HIS A 272 15.48 3.33 -31.19
N ASP A 273 15.51 4.29 -32.11
CA ASP A 273 15.01 5.65 -31.92
C ASP A 273 13.49 5.67 -31.67
N GLU A 274 13.08 5.72 -30.40
CA GLU A 274 11.67 5.84 -29.98
C GLU A 274 10.96 7.01 -30.69
N LYS A 275 11.69 8.08 -31.00
CA LYS A 275 11.19 9.28 -31.68
C LYS A 275 10.64 8.98 -33.09
N ALA A 276 11.14 7.95 -33.77
CA ALA A 276 10.80 7.64 -35.17
C ALA A 276 9.53 6.79 -35.36
N GLU A 277 8.90 6.30 -34.28
CA GLU A 277 7.60 5.63 -34.34
C GLU A 277 6.44 6.54 -33.98
N TRP A 278 6.56 7.36 -32.92
CA TRP A 278 5.47 8.23 -32.47
C TRP A 278 5.10 9.31 -33.48
N ASP A 279 6.06 9.84 -34.26
CA ASP A 279 5.78 10.78 -35.37
C ASP A 279 4.88 10.17 -36.48
N LYS A 280 4.77 8.83 -36.57
CA LYS A 280 3.89 8.14 -37.54
C LYS A 280 2.44 7.98 -37.04
N LEU A 281 2.17 8.26 -35.77
CA LEU A 281 0.85 8.08 -35.15
C LEU A 281 -0.03 9.35 -35.17
N ILE A 282 0.46 10.45 -35.73
CA ILE A 282 -0.33 11.66 -36.02
C ILE A 282 -1.04 11.48 -37.37
N PRO A 283 -2.39 11.40 -37.43
CA PRO A 283 -3.09 11.32 -38.71
C PRO A 283 -2.99 12.68 -39.44
N PRO A 284 -2.63 12.73 -40.74
CA PRO A 284 -2.59 13.98 -41.48
C PRO A 284 -3.99 14.60 -41.56
N MET A 285 -4.10 15.88 -41.19
CA MET A 285 -5.34 16.65 -41.28
C MET A 285 -5.92 16.60 -42.70
N LYS A 286 -7.12 16.02 -42.86
CA LYS A 286 -7.91 16.23 -44.07
C LYS A 286 -8.60 17.57 -44.00
N GLU A 287 -8.14 18.53 -44.80
CA GLU A 287 -8.91 19.73 -45.09
C GLU A 287 -10.26 19.36 -45.70
N LEU A 288 -11.33 19.94 -45.16
CA LEU A 288 -12.68 19.81 -45.71
C LEU A 288 -13.02 21.07 -46.49
N SER A 289 -13.11 20.94 -47.82
CA SER A 289 -13.86 21.87 -48.68
C SER A 289 -14.44 21.15 -49.91
N PRO A 290 -15.55 21.65 -50.49
CA PRO A 290 -16.51 20.79 -51.20
C PRO A 290 -16.45 20.88 -52.74
N LEU A 291 -17.36 20.12 -53.40
CA LEU A 291 -17.69 20.08 -54.84
C LEU A 291 -16.72 19.23 -55.70
N SER A 292 -17.06 18.03 -56.18
CA SER A 292 -18.11 17.85 -57.21
C SER A 292 -18.45 16.37 -57.53
N LEU A 293 -19.72 16.11 -57.81
CA LEU A 293 -20.31 15.21 -58.83
C LEU A 293 -19.61 13.88 -59.24
N GLY A 294 -20.36 12.77 -59.20
CA GLY A 294 -20.44 11.85 -60.36
C GLY A 294 -20.24 10.33 -60.17
N ASP A 295 -21.37 9.61 -60.10
CA ASP A 295 -21.64 8.25 -60.62
C ASP A 295 -20.67 7.04 -60.48
N VAL A 296 -21.11 6.08 -59.65
CA VAL A 296 -21.41 4.65 -59.97
C VAL A 296 -20.43 3.84 -60.86
N GLY A 297 -19.84 2.75 -60.32
CA GLY A 297 -19.17 1.74 -61.17
C GLY A 297 -18.49 0.50 -60.55
N LYS A 298 -19.26 -0.43 -59.94
CA LYS A 298 -18.97 -1.87 -59.73
C LYS A 298 -17.51 -2.42 -59.68
N SER A 299 -17.13 -2.93 -58.49
CA SER A 299 -16.59 -4.29 -58.23
C SER A 299 -15.61 -4.96 -59.23
N ALA A 300 -14.41 -5.33 -58.74
CA ALA A 300 -13.56 -6.37 -59.33
C ALA A 300 -12.88 -7.26 -58.26
N HIS A 301 -12.98 -8.58 -58.42
CA HIS A 301 -11.95 -9.54 -58.00
C HIS A 301 -10.97 -9.70 -59.17
N GLU A 302 -9.69 -9.94 -58.91
CA GLU A 302 -8.99 -11.15 -59.40
C GLU A 302 -7.57 -11.30 -58.82
N LYS A 303 -6.90 -12.40 -59.19
CA LYS A 303 -5.51 -12.75 -58.86
C LYS A 303 -4.67 -12.62 -60.13
N ASP A 304 -3.33 -12.53 -60.06
CA ASP A 304 -2.47 -13.73 -60.24
C ASP A 304 -0.98 -13.49 -59.92
N LYS A 305 -0.16 -14.55 -60.05
CA LYS A 305 1.25 -14.68 -59.62
C LYS A 305 2.29 -14.01 -60.52
N GLU A 306 3.50 -13.82 -59.97
CA GLU A 306 4.80 -14.25 -60.56
C GLU A 306 5.87 -14.31 -59.43
N HIS A 307 6.49 -15.48 -59.17
CA HIS A 307 7.77 -16.02 -59.68
C HIS A 307 9.05 -15.50 -58.98
N ALA A 308 9.96 -16.43 -58.66
CA ALA A 308 11.19 -16.22 -57.88
C ALA A 308 12.46 -16.17 -58.75
N PRO A 309 13.63 -15.87 -58.14
CA PRO A 309 14.71 -16.84 -58.24
C PRO A 309 15.50 -17.12 -56.94
N GLU A 310 16.17 -18.27 -56.96
CA GLU A 310 17.23 -18.79 -56.06
C GLU A 310 18.56 -18.02 -56.27
N GLN A 311 19.65 -18.11 -55.47
CA GLN A 311 20.01 -18.71 -54.17
C GLN A 311 21.40 -18.14 -53.76
N SER A 312 21.72 -18.09 -52.46
CA SER A 312 23.13 -18.19 -51.98
C SER A 312 23.21 -18.44 -50.48
N ASP A 313 23.77 -19.57 -50.06
CA ASP A 313 23.96 -19.92 -48.64
C ASP A 313 25.03 -19.07 -47.94
N THR A 314 24.86 -18.84 -46.64
CA THR A 314 25.98 -18.59 -45.71
C THR A 314 25.67 -19.14 -44.31
N LEU A 315 26.12 -20.37 -44.08
CA LEU A 315 26.47 -20.98 -42.79
C LEU A 315 25.76 -20.46 -41.52
N LEU A 316 24.69 -21.15 -41.12
CA LEU A 316 24.12 -21.05 -39.78
C LEU A 316 25.16 -21.42 -38.72
N THR A 317 25.29 -20.58 -37.69
CA THR A 317 25.88 -20.97 -36.40
C THR A 317 24.72 -21.22 -35.44
N GLU A 318 24.68 -22.38 -34.79
CA GLU A 318 23.59 -22.73 -33.88
C GLU A 318 23.61 -21.88 -32.61
N GLN A 319 22.83 -20.79 -32.61
CA GLN A 319 22.34 -20.17 -31.37
C GLN A 319 20.89 -20.62 -31.16
N THR A 320 20.64 -21.29 -30.04
CA THR A 320 19.30 -21.74 -29.65
C THR A 320 18.46 -20.56 -29.18
N SER A 321 17.84 -19.85 -30.11
CA SER A 321 16.75 -18.90 -29.82
C SER A 321 15.59 -19.67 -29.18
N GLN A 322 15.44 -19.56 -27.87
CA GLN A 322 14.24 -20.07 -27.20
C GLN A 322 13.07 -19.15 -27.54
N ASP A 323 12.03 -19.71 -28.17
CA ASP A 323 10.79 -18.99 -28.40
C ASP A 323 10.17 -18.52 -27.06
N PRO A 324 9.51 -17.35 -27.04
CA PRO A 324 9.00 -16.75 -25.82
C PRO A 324 7.82 -17.54 -25.23
N VAL A 325 8.10 -18.38 -24.23
CA VAL A 325 7.10 -19.23 -23.55
C VAL A 325 5.98 -18.38 -22.92
N ASP A 326 4.74 -18.66 -23.33
CA ASP A 326 3.52 -17.97 -22.90
C ASP A 326 3.18 -18.09 -21.40
N PRO A 327 2.37 -17.17 -20.85
CA PRO A 327 1.85 -17.22 -19.47
C PRO A 327 1.12 -18.50 -19.10
N ASP A 328 1.19 -18.89 -17.83
CA ASP A 328 0.42 -20.00 -17.27
C ASP A 328 -0.96 -19.54 -16.77
N LEU A 329 -1.04 -18.28 -16.30
CA LEU A 329 -2.25 -17.59 -15.89
C LEU A 329 -2.39 -16.24 -16.63
N LEU A 330 -3.61 -15.91 -17.04
CA LEU A 330 -3.99 -14.58 -17.55
C LEU A 330 -5.11 -14.03 -16.67
N ILE A 331 -4.93 -12.83 -16.12
CA ILE A 331 -5.83 -12.27 -15.11
C ILE A 331 -6.24 -10.86 -15.52
N PHE A 332 -7.53 -10.62 -15.78
CA PHE A 332 -8.02 -9.34 -16.30
C PHE A 332 -9.09 -8.73 -15.39
N GLY A 333 -8.80 -7.53 -14.87
CA GLY A 333 -9.70 -6.71 -14.08
C GLY A 333 -10.28 -5.57 -14.90
N PHE A 334 -11.60 -5.42 -14.87
CA PHE A 334 -12.31 -4.32 -15.51
C PHE A 334 -13.06 -3.47 -14.50
N GLN A 335 -13.17 -2.17 -14.79
CA GLN A 335 -13.93 -1.19 -14.00
C GLN A 335 -14.92 -0.44 -14.91
N GLU A 336 -15.99 0.08 -14.31
CA GLU A 336 -17.13 0.71 -15.02
C GLU A 336 -17.76 -0.15 -16.12
N LEU A 337 -17.73 -1.49 -15.99
CA LEU A 337 -18.27 -2.44 -16.96
C LEU A 337 -19.74 -2.17 -17.34
N ASP A 338 -20.53 -1.65 -16.39
CA ASP A 338 -21.88 -1.13 -16.60
C ASP A 338 -22.08 0.14 -15.76
N LEU A 339 -22.67 1.17 -16.37
CA LEU A 339 -22.99 2.47 -15.76
C LEU A 339 -24.49 2.69 -15.55
N SER A 340 -25.32 1.71 -15.89
CA SER A 340 -26.78 1.79 -15.70
C SER A 340 -27.16 1.68 -14.22
N THR A 341 -28.21 2.40 -13.84
CA THR A 341 -28.87 2.22 -12.53
C THR A 341 -29.53 0.84 -12.40
N GLU A 342 -29.80 0.16 -13.52
CA GLU A 342 -30.33 -1.21 -13.53
C GLU A 342 -29.29 -2.23 -13.05
N ALA A 343 -27.98 -2.03 -13.29
CA ALA A 343 -26.91 -2.90 -12.78
C ALA A 343 -26.77 -2.88 -11.23
N LEU A 344 -27.41 -1.92 -10.55
CA LEU A 344 -27.54 -1.87 -9.08
C LEU A 344 -28.78 -2.62 -8.56
N LEU A 345 -29.71 -3.00 -9.44
CA LEU A 345 -31.02 -3.57 -9.10
C LEU A 345 -31.22 -4.99 -9.65
N TYR A 346 -30.63 -5.30 -10.81
CA TYR A 346 -30.77 -6.55 -11.53
C TYR A 346 -29.41 -7.18 -11.84
N SER A 347 -29.30 -8.47 -11.51
CA SER A 347 -28.11 -9.29 -11.79
C SER A 347 -28.13 -9.75 -13.26
N THR A 348 -27.79 -8.86 -14.20
CA THR A 348 -27.53 -9.15 -15.64
C THR A 348 -26.23 -9.93 -15.83
N LYS A 349 -26.19 -11.12 -15.22
CA LYS A 349 -24.99 -11.85 -14.77
C LYS A 349 -24.14 -12.54 -15.85
N THR A 350 -24.41 -12.29 -17.13
CA THR A 350 -23.86 -13.07 -18.24
C THR A 350 -23.41 -12.20 -19.40
N THR A 351 -24.31 -11.43 -20.02
CA THR A 351 -24.07 -10.85 -21.37
C THR A 351 -22.83 -9.96 -21.48
N ARG A 352 -22.51 -9.13 -20.48
CA ARG A 352 -21.27 -8.34 -20.49
C ARG A 352 -20.03 -9.19 -20.16
N GLU A 353 -20.15 -10.15 -19.24
CA GLU A 353 -19.04 -11.07 -18.93
C GLU A 353 -18.70 -11.95 -20.14
N GLU A 354 -19.70 -12.46 -20.85
CA GLU A 354 -19.58 -13.26 -22.07
C GLU A 354 -18.91 -12.45 -23.19
N ALA A 355 -19.36 -11.20 -23.43
CA ALA A 355 -18.77 -10.32 -24.44
C ALA A 355 -17.29 -10.02 -24.17
N TRP A 356 -16.91 -9.69 -22.93
CA TRP A 356 -15.51 -9.46 -22.57
C TRP A 356 -14.69 -10.75 -22.50
N THR A 357 -15.29 -11.89 -22.13
CA THR A 357 -14.63 -13.22 -22.20
C THR A 357 -14.25 -13.56 -23.65
N GLU A 358 -15.18 -13.39 -24.59
CA GLU A 358 -14.94 -13.68 -26.00
C GLU A 358 -13.96 -12.68 -26.64
N ALA A 359 -13.97 -11.41 -26.23
CA ALA A 359 -12.99 -10.42 -26.68
C ALA A 359 -11.56 -10.74 -26.23
N ILE A 360 -11.36 -11.25 -25.00
CA ILE A 360 -10.05 -11.75 -24.54
C ILE A 360 -9.63 -12.99 -25.35
N PHE A 361 -10.54 -13.94 -25.60
CA PHE A 361 -10.23 -15.10 -26.46
C PHE A 361 -9.95 -14.74 -27.92
N ALA A 362 -10.56 -13.66 -28.45
CA ALA A 362 -10.23 -13.15 -29.77
C ALA A 362 -8.84 -12.50 -29.81
N GLY A 363 -8.49 -11.71 -28.78
CA GLY A 363 -7.15 -11.11 -28.63
C GLY A 363 -6.02 -12.12 -28.43
N LEU A 364 -6.32 -13.35 -27.98
CA LEU A 364 -5.34 -14.45 -27.95
C LEU A 364 -5.02 -15.04 -29.34
N GLY A 365 -5.84 -14.79 -30.36
CA GLY A 365 -5.69 -15.38 -31.70
C GLY A 365 -5.56 -16.90 -31.65
N ASP A 366 -4.58 -17.45 -32.37
CA ASP A 366 -4.31 -18.90 -32.42
C ASP A 366 -3.97 -19.50 -31.04
N LYS A 367 -3.50 -18.69 -30.08
CA LYS A 367 -3.19 -19.16 -28.72
C LYS A 367 -4.44 -19.44 -27.89
N ARG A 368 -5.64 -19.05 -28.36
CA ARG A 368 -6.95 -19.32 -27.73
C ARG A 368 -7.09 -20.78 -27.28
N ASP A 369 -6.66 -21.73 -28.11
CA ASP A 369 -6.83 -23.15 -27.84
C ASP A 369 -5.93 -23.71 -26.73
N LEU A 370 -4.96 -22.93 -26.23
CA LEU A 370 -4.14 -23.31 -25.08
C LEU A 370 -4.84 -23.02 -23.73
N TYR A 371 -5.79 -22.08 -23.70
CA TYR A 371 -6.37 -21.54 -22.47
C TYR A 371 -7.85 -21.90 -22.27
N GLU A 372 -8.30 -21.85 -21.02
CA GLU A 372 -9.72 -21.84 -20.65
C GLU A 372 -10.00 -20.85 -19.51
N LYS A 373 -11.27 -20.44 -19.34
CA LYS A 373 -11.68 -19.54 -18.24
C LYS A 373 -11.85 -20.33 -16.95
N LEU A 374 -10.93 -20.15 -16.01
CA LEU A 374 -10.90 -20.83 -14.72
C LEU A 374 -11.99 -20.31 -13.77
N VAL A 375 -12.15 -18.98 -13.67
CA VAL A 375 -13.13 -18.33 -12.78
C VAL A 375 -13.39 -16.88 -13.16
N SER A 376 -14.59 -16.38 -12.84
CA SER A 376 -14.97 -14.97 -12.93
C SER A 376 -15.61 -14.45 -11.63
N LYS A 377 -15.57 -13.14 -11.43
CA LYS A 377 -16.30 -12.45 -10.35
C LYS A 377 -16.73 -11.04 -10.78
N GLN A 378 -18.04 -10.83 -10.96
CA GLN A 378 -18.63 -9.51 -11.19
C GLN A 378 -19.24 -8.93 -9.90
N LEU A 379 -19.18 -7.60 -9.76
CA LEU A 379 -19.92 -6.78 -8.78
C LEU A 379 -20.29 -5.44 -9.41
N VAL A 380 -21.55 -5.26 -9.83
CA VAL A 380 -22.02 -4.05 -10.55
C VAL A 380 -21.13 -3.80 -11.77
N GLY A 381 -20.41 -2.66 -11.83
CA GLY A 381 -19.45 -2.33 -12.90
C GLY A 381 -18.03 -2.89 -12.70
N MET A 382 -17.78 -3.71 -11.69
CA MET A 382 -16.50 -4.41 -11.51
C MET A 382 -16.56 -5.81 -12.09
N LEU A 383 -15.54 -6.24 -12.82
CA LEU A 383 -15.37 -7.63 -13.25
C LEU A 383 -13.91 -8.06 -13.04
N LEU A 384 -13.71 -9.31 -12.61
CA LEU A 384 -12.41 -9.95 -12.57
C LEU A 384 -12.51 -11.32 -13.26
N LEU A 385 -11.67 -11.56 -14.25
CA LEU A 385 -11.56 -12.81 -14.99
C LEU A 385 -10.19 -13.47 -14.73
N VAL A 386 -10.17 -14.79 -14.63
CA VAL A 386 -8.94 -15.60 -14.61
C VAL A 386 -9.06 -16.68 -15.68
N PHE A 387 -8.04 -16.76 -16.53
CA PHE A 387 -7.82 -17.83 -17.49
C PHE A 387 -6.54 -18.58 -17.15
N VAL A 388 -6.48 -19.87 -17.50
CA VAL A 388 -5.35 -20.76 -17.21
C VAL A 388 -5.05 -21.61 -18.44
N LYS A 389 -3.79 -22.03 -18.63
CA LYS A 389 -3.48 -23.11 -19.58
C LYS A 389 -4.25 -24.39 -19.20
N LYS A 390 -4.85 -25.07 -20.17
CA LYS A 390 -5.68 -26.28 -19.95
C LYS A 390 -4.92 -27.37 -19.16
N ASP A 391 -3.66 -27.60 -19.52
CA ASP A 391 -2.78 -28.59 -18.87
C ASP A 391 -2.46 -28.28 -17.40
N LEU A 392 -2.77 -27.07 -16.92
CA LEU A 392 -2.59 -26.65 -15.52
C LEU A 392 -3.91 -26.50 -14.75
N GLN A 393 -5.07 -26.65 -15.40
CA GLN A 393 -6.37 -26.38 -14.78
C GLN A 393 -6.65 -27.29 -13.56
N GLU A 394 -6.33 -28.59 -13.67
CA GLU A 394 -6.50 -29.55 -12.56
C GLU A 394 -5.64 -29.24 -11.33
N HIS A 395 -4.59 -28.42 -11.49
CA HIS A 395 -3.72 -27.97 -10.41
C HIS A 395 -4.27 -26.77 -9.62
N PHE A 396 -5.34 -26.11 -10.07
CA PHE A 396 -5.97 -25.00 -9.35
C PHE A 396 -7.23 -25.44 -8.61
N ALA A 397 -7.12 -25.52 -7.29
CA ALA A 397 -8.18 -25.92 -6.38
C ALA A 397 -8.70 -24.76 -5.50
N GLU A 398 -9.77 -25.03 -4.76
CA GLU A 398 -10.27 -24.19 -3.65
C GLU A 398 -10.43 -22.70 -4.02
N ILE A 399 -11.02 -22.47 -5.20
CA ILE A 399 -11.23 -21.16 -5.77
C ILE A 399 -12.26 -20.38 -4.95
N GLY A 400 -11.79 -19.41 -4.18
CA GLY A 400 -12.64 -18.48 -3.42
C GLY A 400 -12.96 -17.24 -4.24
N THR A 401 -14.20 -16.73 -4.16
CA THR A 401 -14.53 -15.40 -4.73
C THR A 401 -15.22 -14.53 -3.70
N SER A 402 -14.79 -13.28 -3.58
CA SER A 402 -15.30 -12.29 -2.62
C SER A 402 -15.66 -10.98 -3.32
N ALA A 403 -16.48 -10.16 -2.66
CA ALA A 403 -16.95 -8.88 -3.17
C ALA A 403 -17.25 -7.95 -1.98
N GLY A 404 -16.70 -6.74 -2.01
CA GLY A 404 -16.86 -5.75 -0.95
C GLY A 404 -17.77 -4.59 -1.36
N ASN A 405 -18.57 -4.08 -0.42
CA ASN A 405 -19.59 -3.04 -0.60
C ASN A 405 -19.07 -1.65 -1.08
N LYS A 406 -17.81 -1.55 -1.52
CA LYS A 406 -17.09 -0.35 -1.95
C LYS A 406 -16.29 -0.62 -3.24
N GLY A 407 -16.96 -1.13 -4.28
CA GLY A 407 -16.37 -1.25 -5.61
C GLY A 407 -15.17 -2.19 -5.72
N ALA A 408 -15.13 -3.29 -4.97
CA ALA A 408 -14.02 -4.25 -5.01
C ALA A 408 -14.48 -5.70 -5.18
N THR A 409 -13.78 -6.45 -6.01
CA THR A 409 -13.92 -7.91 -6.17
C THR A 409 -12.58 -8.57 -5.85
N ALA A 410 -12.61 -9.82 -5.38
CA ALA A 410 -11.40 -10.61 -5.24
C ALA A 410 -11.62 -12.08 -5.59
N ILE A 411 -10.55 -12.71 -6.04
CA ILE A 411 -10.46 -14.14 -6.33
C ILE A 411 -9.24 -14.68 -5.60
N ARG A 412 -9.40 -15.82 -4.93
CA ARG A 412 -8.34 -16.60 -4.29
C ARG A 412 -8.19 -17.91 -5.04
N LEU A 413 -6.99 -18.19 -5.52
CA LEU A 413 -6.60 -19.40 -6.21
C LEU A 413 -5.68 -20.21 -5.29
N THR A 414 -5.89 -21.53 -5.20
CA THR A 414 -4.97 -22.43 -4.49
C THR A 414 -4.30 -23.36 -5.50
N TYR A 415 -3.11 -23.02 -5.93
CA TYR A 415 -2.31 -23.90 -6.80
C TYR A 415 -1.77 -25.07 -5.97
N ARG A 416 -1.81 -26.28 -6.52
CA ARG A 416 -1.17 -27.48 -5.99
C ARG A 416 -0.31 -28.11 -7.09
N PRO A 417 1.03 -28.18 -6.92
CA PRO A 417 1.90 -28.84 -7.88
C PRO A 417 1.47 -30.29 -8.15
N PRO A 418 1.76 -30.86 -9.33
CA PRO A 418 1.61 -32.29 -9.56
C PRO A 418 2.43 -33.11 -8.55
N SER A 419 1.83 -34.16 -7.99
CA SER A 419 2.51 -35.09 -7.10
C SER A 419 3.46 -36.02 -7.86
N SER A 420 4.50 -36.47 -7.17
CA SER A 420 5.49 -37.41 -7.68
C SER A 420 5.73 -38.53 -6.66
N PRO A 421 6.46 -39.61 -7.00
CA PRO A 421 6.86 -40.63 -6.02
C PRO A 421 7.72 -40.06 -4.87
N GLU A 422 8.43 -38.96 -5.13
CA GLU A 422 9.30 -38.26 -4.17
C GLU A 422 8.53 -37.22 -3.34
N ILE A 423 7.46 -36.66 -3.90
CA ILE A 423 6.58 -35.66 -3.26
C ILE A 423 5.12 -36.12 -3.44
N PRO A 424 4.62 -37.08 -2.64
CA PRO A 424 3.26 -37.61 -2.78
C PRO A 424 2.16 -36.61 -2.39
N SER A 425 2.45 -35.67 -1.50
CA SER A 425 1.52 -34.67 -0.95
C SER A 425 2.09 -33.25 -1.07
N PRO A 426 2.26 -32.72 -2.30
CA PRO A 426 2.85 -31.40 -2.54
C PRO A 426 2.01 -30.29 -1.89
N CYS A 427 2.70 -29.33 -1.27
CA CYS A 427 2.05 -28.23 -0.56
C CYS A 427 1.34 -27.25 -1.50
N PRO A 428 0.24 -26.62 -1.03
CA PRO A 428 -0.48 -25.62 -1.79
C PRO A 428 0.24 -24.25 -1.77
N THR A 429 -0.03 -23.43 -2.78
CA THR A 429 0.37 -22.02 -2.86
C THR A 429 -0.89 -21.17 -3.11
N THR A 430 -1.15 -20.22 -2.23
CA THR A 430 -2.28 -19.28 -2.33
C THR A 430 -1.88 -18.03 -3.11
N ILE A 431 -2.59 -17.79 -4.21
CA ILE A 431 -2.54 -16.52 -4.95
C ILE A 431 -3.88 -15.82 -4.77
N THR A 432 -3.89 -14.62 -4.17
CA THR A 432 -5.09 -13.78 -4.08
C THR A 432 -4.96 -12.57 -5.00
N ILE A 433 -6.01 -12.26 -5.73
CA ILE A 433 -6.09 -11.08 -6.61
C ILE A 433 -7.28 -10.22 -6.17
N VAL A 434 -7.04 -8.91 -6.03
CA VAL A 434 -8.06 -7.89 -5.75
C VAL A 434 -8.15 -6.95 -6.96
N ASN A 435 -9.37 -6.73 -7.47
CA ASN A 435 -9.68 -5.65 -8.41
C ASN A 435 -10.57 -4.62 -7.69
N ALA A 436 -10.12 -3.38 -7.57
CA ALA A 436 -10.82 -2.30 -6.87
C ALA A 436 -10.96 -1.03 -7.73
N HIS A 437 -12.12 -0.38 -7.65
CA HIS A 437 -12.35 0.98 -8.15
C HIS A 437 -12.58 1.90 -6.95
N LEU A 438 -11.61 2.79 -6.69
CA LEU A 438 -11.62 3.72 -5.55
C LEU A 438 -12.25 5.07 -5.93
N ALA A 439 -12.55 5.91 -4.92
CA ALA A 439 -13.22 7.19 -5.12
C ALA A 439 -12.46 8.13 -6.10
N ALA A 440 -13.13 8.54 -7.17
CA ALA A 440 -12.65 9.50 -8.17
C ALA A 440 -12.59 10.96 -7.65
N TYR A 441 -12.13 11.87 -8.51
CA TYR A 441 -11.85 13.31 -8.27
C TYR A 441 -10.54 13.58 -7.49
N ASP A 442 -9.86 14.69 -7.82
CA ASP A 442 -8.50 14.99 -7.34
C ASP A 442 -8.44 15.17 -5.82
N GLU A 443 -9.45 15.79 -5.24
CA GLU A 443 -9.59 16.13 -3.82
C GLU A 443 -9.87 14.92 -2.92
N MET A 444 -10.35 13.81 -3.49
CA MET A 444 -10.83 12.64 -2.74
C MET A 444 -9.72 11.70 -2.24
N TYR A 445 -8.52 12.25 -2.03
CA TYR A 445 -7.32 11.56 -1.57
C TYR A 445 -7.52 10.80 -0.25
N GLU A 446 -7.96 11.49 0.82
CA GLU A 446 -8.29 10.87 2.12
C GLU A 446 -9.30 9.73 1.95
N ARG A 447 -10.24 9.89 1.01
CA ARG A 447 -11.30 8.93 0.78
C ARG A 447 -10.81 7.67 0.05
N ARG A 448 -9.85 7.78 -0.86
CA ARG A 448 -9.17 6.60 -1.47
C ARG A 448 -8.42 5.80 -0.40
N ASN A 449 -7.69 6.46 0.48
CA ASN A 449 -7.02 5.83 1.62
C ASN A 449 -8.05 5.12 2.52
N ALA A 450 -9.15 5.78 2.88
CA ALA A 450 -10.22 5.18 3.69
C ALA A 450 -10.98 4.04 2.99
N ASP A 451 -11.15 4.08 1.67
CA ASP A 451 -11.77 3.00 0.90
C ASP A 451 -10.86 1.77 0.83
N PHE A 452 -9.54 1.94 0.61
CA PHE A 452 -8.56 0.86 0.78
C PHE A 452 -8.67 0.21 2.17
N HIS A 453 -8.69 1.00 3.24
CA HIS A 453 -8.79 0.49 4.62
C HIS A 453 -10.12 -0.21 4.92
N ASP A 454 -11.23 0.16 4.28
CA ASP A 454 -12.50 -0.57 4.40
C ASP A 454 -12.53 -1.86 3.57
N ILE A 455 -11.99 -1.84 2.35
CA ILE A 455 -11.89 -3.05 1.50
C ILE A 455 -11.01 -4.08 2.21
N SER A 456 -9.82 -3.68 2.66
CA SER A 456 -8.83 -4.53 3.35
C SER A 456 -9.34 -5.17 4.64
N ARG A 457 -10.34 -4.57 5.31
CA ARG A 457 -10.98 -5.13 6.52
C ARG A 457 -12.22 -5.98 6.24
N ARG A 458 -12.91 -5.77 5.11
CA ARG A 458 -14.20 -6.41 4.79
C ARG A 458 -14.10 -7.51 3.75
N LEU A 459 -13.07 -7.47 2.89
CA LEU A 459 -12.85 -8.44 1.84
C LEU A 459 -12.20 -9.69 2.46
N ALA A 460 -12.98 -10.76 2.53
CA ALA A 460 -12.58 -12.03 3.13
C ALA A 460 -13.24 -13.20 2.37
N PHE A 461 -12.68 -14.39 2.55
CA PHE A 461 -13.19 -15.63 1.99
C PHE A 461 -13.76 -16.52 3.10
N SER A 462 -14.71 -17.40 2.78
CA SER A 462 -15.12 -18.47 3.70
C SER A 462 -13.93 -19.41 3.95
N PRO A 463 -13.70 -19.91 5.17
CA PRO A 463 -12.70 -20.94 5.42
C PRO A 463 -12.97 -22.18 4.56
N SER A 464 -11.93 -22.70 3.89
CA SER A 464 -12.03 -23.96 3.17
C SER A 464 -12.07 -25.14 4.14
N SER A 465 -12.92 -26.12 3.85
CA SER A 465 -13.09 -27.37 4.62
C SER A 465 -11.82 -28.25 4.64
N ALA A 466 -10.79 -27.90 3.87
CA ALA A 466 -9.51 -28.60 3.83
C ALA A 466 -8.58 -28.25 5.01
N TYR A 467 -8.77 -27.11 5.67
CA TYR A 467 -7.92 -26.66 6.78
C TYR A 467 -8.63 -26.85 8.13
N VAL A 468 -7.86 -27.10 9.18
CA VAL A 468 -8.36 -26.94 10.55
C VAL A 468 -8.71 -25.46 10.72
N THR A 469 -9.98 -25.14 10.99
CA THR A 469 -10.41 -23.76 11.20
C THR A 469 -9.59 -23.16 12.36
N PRO A 470 -8.81 -22.09 12.13
CA PRO A 470 -8.04 -21.47 13.20
C PRO A 470 -8.97 -21.04 14.33
N LEU A 471 -8.55 -21.26 15.57
CA LEU A 471 -9.25 -20.73 16.73
C LEU A 471 -8.83 -19.27 16.92
N ALA A 472 -9.79 -18.39 17.21
CA ALA A 472 -9.52 -17.06 17.72
C ALA A 472 -9.03 -17.15 19.18
N GLN A 473 -8.55 -16.02 19.72
CA GLN A 473 -8.00 -15.95 21.09
C GLN A 473 -9.01 -16.30 22.20
N ASP A 474 -10.31 -16.32 21.89
CA ASP A 474 -11.40 -16.74 22.76
C ASP A 474 -11.81 -18.22 22.60
N GLY A 475 -11.08 -18.99 21.76
CA GLY A 475 -11.39 -20.38 21.45
C GLY A 475 -12.51 -20.58 20.41
N THR A 476 -13.03 -19.52 19.79
CA THR A 476 -14.07 -19.65 18.74
C THR A 476 -13.47 -19.95 17.36
N PRO A 477 -14.14 -20.74 16.49
CA PRO A 477 -13.64 -20.98 15.13
C PRO A 477 -13.72 -19.71 14.27
N VAL A 478 -12.59 -19.29 13.69
CA VAL A 478 -12.49 -18.12 12.80
C VAL A 478 -13.40 -18.29 11.58
N SER A 479 -14.44 -17.45 11.51
CA SER A 479 -15.53 -17.56 10.54
C SER A 479 -15.22 -16.98 9.15
N SER A 480 -14.12 -16.24 8.99
CA SER A 480 -13.69 -15.71 7.69
C SER A 480 -12.16 -15.58 7.59
N MET A 481 -11.62 -15.80 6.40
CA MET A 481 -10.19 -15.75 6.10
C MET A 481 -9.86 -14.48 5.31
N SER A 482 -9.00 -13.62 5.86
CA SER A 482 -8.60 -12.35 5.22
C SER A 482 -7.82 -12.57 3.92
N ILE A 483 -7.93 -11.63 2.98
CA ILE A 483 -7.11 -11.57 1.75
C ILE A 483 -5.59 -11.67 2.02
N TYR A 484 -5.13 -11.19 3.19
CA TYR A 484 -3.72 -11.17 3.54
C TYR A 484 -3.14 -12.53 3.93
N ARG A 485 -3.96 -13.56 4.19
CA ARG A 485 -3.47 -14.94 4.37
C ARG A 485 -3.22 -15.62 3.03
N SER A 486 -2.20 -15.15 2.32
CA SER A 486 -1.83 -15.58 0.97
C SER A 486 -0.30 -15.65 0.83
N ASP A 487 0.21 -16.39 -0.14
CA ASP A 487 1.65 -16.42 -0.44
C ASP A 487 2.01 -15.31 -1.44
N ALA A 488 1.09 -15.02 -2.37
CA ALA A 488 1.09 -13.83 -3.21
C ALA A 488 -0.27 -13.11 -3.14
N LEU A 489 -0.26 -11.78 -2.99
CA LEU A 489 -1.43 -10.91 -3.03
C LEU A 489 -1.20 -9.80 -4.05
N ILE A 490 -1.93 -9.84 -5.16
CA ILE A 490 -1.90 -8.81 -6.21
C ILE A 490 -3.13 -7.91 -6.04
N TRP A 491 -2.91 -6.59 -6.00
CA TRP A 491 -3.98 -5.60 -5.93
C TRP A 491 -3.90 -4.69 -7.15
N MET A 492 -4.97 -4.62 -7.92
CA MET A 492 -5.05 -3.78 -9.12
C MET A 492 -6.37 -3.02 -9.21
N GLY A 493 -6.43 -2.09 -10.16
CA GLY A 493 -7.66 -1.47 -10.61
C GLY A 493 -7.52 0.01 -10.92
N ASP A 494 -8.65 0.67 -11.14
CA ASP A 494 -8.73 2.14 -11.10
C ASP A 494 -8.68 2.59 -9.63
N LEU A 495 -7.47 2.76 -9.14
CA LEU A 495 -7.23 3.27 -7.78
C LEU A 495 -7.44 4.79 -7.69
N ASN A 496 -7.67 5.46 -8.83
CA ASN A 496 -8.12 6.84 -8.97
C ASN A 496 -7.26 7.93 -8.32
N TYR A 497 -6.04 7.60 -7.88
CA TYR A 497 -5.05 8.56 -7.38
C TYR A 497 -4.55 9.49 -8.48
N ARG A 498 -4.19 10.72 -8.12
CA ARG A 498 -3.92 11.83 -9.04
C ARG A 498 -2.56 12.47 -8.76
N ILE A 499 -2.10 13.35 -9.66
CA ILE A 499 -0.85 14.11 -9.49
C ILE A 499 -1.14 15.37 -8.67
N ASN A 500 -0.32 15.70 -7.66
CA ASN A 500 -0.56 16.76 -6.68
C ASN A 500 0.08 18.12 -7.05
N ILE A 501 -0.01 18.53 -8.32
CA ILE A 501 0.36 19.87 -8.83
C ILE A 501 -0.74 20.39 -9.78
N SER A 502 -0.58 21.60 -10.34
CA SER A 502 -1.58 22.22 -11.21
C SER A 502 -1.63 21.55 -12.60
N ASP A 503 -2.75 21.73 -13.31
CA ASP A 503 -2.92 21.19 -14.66
C ASP A 503 -1.93 21.80 -15.69
N PRO A 504 -1.70 23.13 -15.72
CA PRO A 504 -0.62 23.72 -16.49
C PRO A 504 0.76 23.12 -16.22
N ASP A 505 1.12 22.86 -14.96
CA ASP A 505 2.43 22.29 -14.61
C ASP A 505 2.58 20.86 -15.15
N VAL A 506 1.53 20.02 -15.00
CA VAL A 506 1.53 18.65 -15.54
C VAL A 506 1.70 18.68 -17.05
N ARG A 507 0.92 19.49 -17.78
CA ARG A 507 1.01 19.54 -19.24
C ARG A 507 2.33 20.15 -19.72
N SER A 508 2.87 21.13 -18.99
CA SER A 508 4.19 21.71 -19.25
C SER A 508 5.28 20.64 -19.16
N ILE A 509 5.35 19.91 -18.03
CA ILE A 509 6.36 18.86 -17.81
C ILE A 509 6.23 17.71 -18.82
N LEU A 510 5.00 17.30 -19.18
CA LEU A 510 4.75 16.30 -20.23
C LEU A 510 5.17 16.77 -21.63
N SER A 511 5.21 18.09 -21.89
CA SER A 511 5.54 18.66 -23.20
C SER A 511 7.00 19.10 -23.34
N SER A 512 7.70 19.36 -22.23
CA SER A 512 9.02 20.02 -22.22
C SER A 512 10.21 19.08 -22.03
N ALA A 513 9.99 17.84 -21.60
CA ALA A 513 11.06 16.91 -21.22
C ALA A 513 10.95 15.56 -21.97
N PRO A 514 12.08 14.85 -22.19
CA PRO A 514 12.05 13.47 -22.66
C PRO A 514 11.16 12.61 -21.77
N LEU A 515 10.38 11.70 -22.35
CA LEU A 515 9.21 11.10 -21.69
C LEU A 515 9.54 10.44 -20.34
N HIS A 516 10.63 9.67 -20.27
CA HIS A 516 11.10 9.06 -19.03
C HIS A 516 11.41 10.09 -17.92
N LYS A 517 11.94 11.28 -18.26
CA LYS A 517 12.22 12.36 -17.30
C LYS A 517 10.93 13.08 -16.90
N ALA A 518 9.99 13.25 -17.81
CA ALA A 518 8.66 13.80 -17.51
C ALA A 518 7.92 12.90 -16.49
N SER A 519 7.80 11.60 -16.78
CA SER A 519 7.17 10.62 -15.87
C SER A 519 7.89 10.56 -14.52
N ALA A 520 9.23 10.42 -14.50
CA ALA A 520 9.99 10.37 -13.25
C ALA A 520 9.90 11.66 -12.40
N THR A 521 9.68 12.82 -13.04
CA THR A 521 9.45 14.09 -12.34
C THR A 521 8.04 14.18 -11.75
N LEU A 522 7.03 13.81 -12.54
CA LEU A 522 5.62 13.85 -12.13
C LEU A 522 5.28 12.81 -11.05
N LEU A 523 5.93 11.65 -11.06
CA LEU A 523 5.75 10.61 -10.04
C LEU A 523 6.19 11.05 -8.64
N LYS A 524 7.03 12.09 -8.51
CA LYS A 524 7.35 12.73 -7.22
C LYS A 524 6.13 13.41 -6.59
N TYR A 525 5.11 13.70 -7.39
CA TYR A 525 3.84 14.31 -6.98
C TYR A 525 2.66 13.32 -7.08
N ASP A 526 2.89 12.04 -7.38
CA ASP A 526 1.83 11.04 -7.43
C ASP A 526 1.26 10.78 -6.02
N GLN A 527 -0.05 10.89 -5.88
CA GLN A 527 -0.73 10.70 -4.60
C GLN A 527 -0.60 9.26 -4.07
N LEU A 528 -0.53 8.22 -4.92
CA LEU A 528 -0.38 6.84 -4.41
C LEU A 528 1.03 6.62 -3.85
N LYS A 529 2.09 6.98 -4.59
CA LYS A 529 3.47 6.94 -4.07
C LYS A 529 3.58 7.77 -2.78
N THR A 530 2.96 8.95 -2.72
CA THR A 530 2.90 9.79 -1.50
C THR A 530 2.23 9.08 -0.32
N SER A 531 1.07 8.45 -0.55
CA SER A 531 0.32 7.72 0.48
C SER A 531 1.09 6.51 1.01
N MET A 532 1.77 5.77 0.14
CA MET A 532 2.63 4.64 0.51
C MET A 532 3.83 5.10 1.34
N GLN A 533 4.53 6.16 0.90
CA GLN A 533 5.67 6.74 1.62
C GLN A 533 5.29 7.24 3.03
N ARG A 534 4.12 7.87 3.17
CA ARG A 534 3.59 8.34 4.45
C ARG A 534 2.92 7.25 5.29
N LYS A 535 2.87 6.01 4.80
CA LYS A 535 2.19 4.86 5.41
C LYS A 535 0.68 5.09 5.65
N GLU A 536 0.05 5.96 4.86
CA GLU A 536 -1.38 6.31 4.98
C GLU A 536 -2.30 5.26 4.36
N ALA A 537 -1.86 4.58 3.28
CA ALA A 537 -2.52 3.43 2.65
C ALA A 537 -1.49 2.59 1.88
N PHE A 538 -1.85 1.36 1.47
CA PHE A 538 -0.98 0.44 0.71
C PHE A 538 0.39 0.20 1.36
N VAL A 539 0.47 0.24 2.69
CA VAL A 539 1.72 -0.01 3.44
C VAL A 539 2.24 -1.42 3.14
N HIS A 540 3.57 -1.53 2.97
CA HIS A 540 4.30 -2.75 2.57
C HIS A 540 4.00 -3.30 1.16
N TYR A 541 3.08 -2.71 0.39
CA TYR A 541 2.92 -3.08 -1.03
C TYR A 541 4.09 -2.53 -1.86
N THR A 542 4.47 -3.27 -2.90
CA THR A 542 5.43 -2.88 -3.93
C THR A 542 4.70 -2.59 -5.24
N GLU A 543 5.11 -1.53 -5.91
CA GLU A 543 4.70 -1.14 -7.25
C GLU A 543 5.94 -0.70 -8.02
N ASP A 544 6.23 -1.36 -9.14
CA ASP A 544 7.43 -1.11 -9.94
C ASP A 544 7.49 0.31 -10.55
N PRO A 545 8.66 0.72 -11.08
CA PRO A 545 8.81 2.00 -11.76
C PRO A 545 7.85 2.13 -12.94
N ILE A 546 7.03 3.19 -12.93
CA ILE A 546 6.13 3.52 -14.03
C ILE A 546 6.95 4.27 -15.09
N SER A 547 7.24 3.59 -16.20
CA SER A 547 7.93 4.14 -17.37
C SER A 547 6.99 4.83 -18.37
N PHE A 548 5.70 4.50 -18.32
CA PHE A 548 4.68 4.90 -19.30
C PHE A 548 3.95 6.21 -18.95
N LEU A 549 3.29 6.79 -19.96
CA LEU A 549 2.46 8.00 -19.86
C LEU A 549 1.26 7.84 -18.90
N PRO A 550 0.73 8.93 -18.33
CA PRO A 550 -0.53 8.90 -17.57
C PRO A 550 -1.66 8.19 -18.33
N THR A 551 -2.33 7.24 -17.66
CA THR A 551 -3.37 6.39 -18.28
C THR A 551 -4.71 7.11 -18.46
N TYR A 552 -4.89 8.24 -17.79
CA TYR A 552 -6.11 9.02 -17.73
C TYR A 552 -5.79 10.52 -17.79
N ARG A 553 -6.65 11.41 -18.29
CA ARG A 553 -7.89 11.14 -19.05
C ARG A 553 -7.64 11.37 -20.53
N CYS A 554 -7.56 10.30 -21.31
CA CYS A 554 -7.49 10.41 -22.76
C CYS A 554 -8.86 10.80 -23.32
N ASN A 555 -8.92 11.52 -24.44
CA ASN A 555 -10.18 11.87 -25.09
C ASN A 555 -10.12 11.52 -26.58
N THR A 556 -11.20 10.93 -27.12
CA THR A 556 -11.31 10.55 -28.54
C THR A 556 -12.06 11.59 -29.38
N GLY A 557 -12.50 12.69 -28.77
CA GLY A 557 -13.17 13.81 -29.43
C GLY A 557 -12.28 15.04 -29.63
N LEU A 558 -12.82 16.05 -30.33
CA LEU A 558 -12.15 17.30 -30.77
C LEU A 558 -11.70 18.27 -29.65
N MET A 559 -11.50 17.79 -28.42
CA MET A 559 -11.15 18.58 -27.23
C MET A 559 -10.01 17.90 -26.46
N THR A 560 -8.91 17.66 -27.16
CA THR A 560 -7.63 17.17 -26.62
C THR A 560 -6.56 18.26 -26.65
N ASP A 561 -5.52 18.10 -25.84
CA ASP A 561 -4.22 18.73 -26.12
C ASP A 561 -3.46 17.94 -27.23
N SER A 562 -2.22 18.37 -27.50
CA SER A 562 -1.32 17.73 -28.46
C SER A 562 -0.88 16.31 -28.08
N MET A 563 -1.11 15.89 -26.83
CA MET A 563 -0.76 14.56 -26.30
C MET A 563 -1.99 13.64 -26.19
N GLY A 564 -3.18 14.10 -26.60
CA GLY A 564 -4.42 13.30 -26.59
C GLY A 564 -5.20 13.34 -25.27
N TYR A 565 -4.85 14.20 -24.32
CA TYR A 565 -5.54 14.32 -23.03
C TYR A 565 -6.68 15.33 -23.05
N ASP A 566 -7.75 15.04 -22.29
CA ASP A 566 -8.91 15.91 -22.09
C ASP A 566 -8.47 17.30 -21.57
N LEU A 567 -8.85 18.37 -22.27
CA LEU A 567 -8.53 19.76 -21.90
C LEU A 567 -9.18 20.26 -20.59
N LYS A 568 -10.09 19.48 -19.99
CA LYS A 568 -10.83 19.82 -18.76
C LYS A 568 -10.45 18.94 -17.56
N ARG A 569 -9.64 17.90 -17.75
CA ARG A 569 -9.17 17.01 -16.68
C ARG A 569 -7.68 16.75 -16.79
N LYS A 570 -7.01 16.84 -15.64
CA LYS A 570 -5.56 16.69 -15.53
C LYS A 570 -5.11 15.25 -15.79
N PRO A 571 -3.98 15.05 -16.51
CA PRO A 571 -3.38 13.72 -16.64
C PRO A 571 -3.03 13.10 -15.28
N ALA A 572 -3.25 11.79 -15.14
CA ALA A 572 -2.93 11.00 -13.95
C ALA A 572 -2.74 9.50 -14.26
N TRP A 573 -1.97 8.80 -13.43
CA TRP A 573 -1.89 7.34 -13.39
C TRP A 573 -2.95 6.79 -12.42
N THR A 574 -4.17 6.65 -12.91
CA THR A 574 -5.31 6.12 -12.15
C THR A 574 -5.32 4.60 -12.06
N ASP A 575 -4.86 3.93 -13.13
CA ASP A 575 -4.91 2.49 -13.33
C ASP A 575 -3.57 1.89 -12.87
N ARG A 576 -3.61 1.02 -11.84
CA ARG A 576 -2.41 0.60 -11.10
C ARG A 576 -2.41 -0.90 -10.81
N ILE A 577 -1.22 -1.49 -10.66
CA ILE A 577 -1.01 -2.88 -10.27
C ILE A 577 0.11 -2.93 -9.20
N LEU A 578 -0.21 -3.46 -8.02
CA LEU A 578 0.68 -3.58 -6.87
C LEU A 578 0.72 -5.03 -6.39
N ARG A 579 1.82 -5.43 -5.74
CA ARG A 579 1.97 -6.74 -5.09
C ARG A 579 2.35 -6.62 -3.62
N LEU A 580 1.93 -7.60 -2.83
CA LEU A 580 2.44 -7.92 -1.51
C LEU A 580 2.69 -9.43 -1.49
N THR A 581 3.89 -9.86 -1.12
CA THR A 581 4.29 -11.28 -1.23
C THR A 581 5.00 -11.78 0.00
N SER A 582 4.89 -13.08 0.23
CA SER A 582 5.66 -13.76 1.25
C SER A 582 7.15 -13.75 0.86
N PRO A 583 8.11 -13.57 1.81
CA PRO A 583 9.54 -13.71 1.53
C PRO A 583 9.94 -15.14 1.09
N TYR A 584 8.97 -16.05 1.16
CA TYR A 584 9.03 -17.47 0.84
C TYR A 584 8.69 -17.79 -0.63
N LEU A 585 8.29 -16.77 -1.39
CA LEU A 585 7.90 -16.86 -2.80
C LEU A 585 8.48 -15.67 -3.55
N THR A 586 9.29 -15.95 -4.58
CA THR A 586 9.80 -14.89 -5.46
C THR A 586 8.70 -14.51 -6.45
N LEU A 587 8.19 -13.28 -6.39
CA LEU A 587 7.34 -12.70 -7.43
C LEU A 587 8.07 -11.53 -8.08
N GLN A 588 8.88 -11.86 -9.09
CA GLN A 588 9.50 -10.88 -9.95
C GLN A 588 8.44 -10.30 -10.89
N GLN A 589 8.49 -8.99 -11.11
CA GLN A 589 7.69 -8.33 -12.15
C GLN A 589 8.61 -8.09 -13.35
N ASP A 590 8.25 -8.68 -14.49
CA ASP A 590 9.05 -8.71 -15.71
C ASP A 590 8.67 -7.58 -16.69
N SER A 591 7.46 -7.03 -16.56
CA SER A 591 6.99 -5.87 -17.34
C SER A 591 6.04 -4.98 -16.53
N TYR A 592 5.92 -3.70 -16.91
CA TYR A 592 4.83 -2.83 -16.48
C TYR A 592 4.53 -1.80 -17.58
N SER A 593 3.39 -1.96 -18.25
CA SER A 593 3.12 -1.32 -19.55
C SER A 593 1.71 -0.77 -19.66
N SER A 594 1.55 0.36 -20.34
CA SER A 594 0.24 0.86 -20.82
C SER A 594 0.04 0.54 -22.30
N HIS A 595 -1.21 0.46 -22.74
CA HIS A 595 -1.62 0.11 -24.10
C HIS A 595 -2.28 1.31 -24.82
N PRO A 596 -1.51 2.31 -25.28
CA PRO A 596 -2.03 3.56 -25.83
C PRO A 596 -2.80 3.41 -27.14
N GLU A 597 -2.53 2.36 -27.92
CA GLU A 597 -3.25 2.01 -29.15
C GLU A 597 -4.73 1.67 -28.88
N ILE A 598 -5.03 1.09 -27.72
CA ILE A 598 -6.41 0.86 -27.28
C ILE A 598 -7.02 2.21 -26.88
N THR A 599 -8.01 2.64 -27.65
CA THR A 599 -8.59 3.98 -27.64
C THR A 599 -10.10 3.98 -27.35
N MET A 600 -10.72 2.81 -27.15
CA MET A 600 -12.16 2.73 -26.91
C MET A 600 -12.60 3.38 -25.59
N SER A 601 -11.74 3.47 -24.56
CA SER A 601 -12.03 4.15 -23.29
C SER A 601 -11.30 5.51 -23.17
N ASP A 602 -11.69 6.32 -22.18
CA ASP A 602 -10.94 7.51 -21.74
C ASP A 602 -9.83 7.16 -20.71
N HIS A 603 -9.71 5.88 -20.36
CA HIS A 603 -8.54 5.26 -19.74
C HIS A 603 -7.74 4.44 -20.76
N LYS A 604 -6.46 4.20 -20.47
CA LYS A 604 -5.62 3.20 -21.17
C LYS A 604 -5.52 1.91 -20.37
N PRO A 605 -5.64 0.72 -21.00
CA PRO A 605 -5.35 -0.53 -20.32
C PRO A 605 -3.90 -0.56 -19.83
N VAL A 606 -3.68 -1.20 -18.69
CA VAL A 606 -2.36 -1.45 -18.10
C VAL A 606 -2.17 -2.96 -17.98
N SER A 607 -0.95 -3.44 -18.25
CA SER A 607 -0.52 -4.81 -17.99
C SER A 607 0.74 -4.85 -17.13
N ALA A 608 0.87 -5.92 -16.35
CA ALA A 608 2.07 -6.29 -15.61
C ALA A 608 2.27 -7.80 -15.74
N ASP A 609 3.47 -8.19 -16.15
CA ASP A 609 3.88 -9.58 -16.27
C ASP A 609 4.72 -9.99 -15.07
N PHE A 610 4.51 -11.21 -14.57
CA PHE A 610 5.20 -11.72 -13.38
C PHE A 610 5.74 -13.13 -13.57
N SER A 611 6.97 -13.35 -13.12
CA SER A 611 7.56 -14.67 -12.90
C SER A 611 7.49 -15.03 -11.42
N MET A 612 6.67 -16.03 -11.10
CA MET A 612 6.41 -16.53 -9.76
C MET A 612 7.20 -17.83 -9.53
N THR A 613 8.11 -17.85 -8.56
CA THR A 613 8.95 -19.02 -8.25
C THR A 613 8.87 -19.39 -6.77
N PHE A 614 8.61 -20.67 -6.47
CA PHE A 614 8.43 -21.17 -5.11
C PHE A 614 8.86 -22.64 -4.96
N ALA A 615 9.08 -23.07 -3.73
CA ALA A 615 9.50 -24.43 -3.41
C ALA A 615 8.36 -25.45 -3.53
N LYS A 616 8.65 -26.60 -4.17
CA LYS A 616 7.80 -27.79 -4.19
C LYS A 616 8.19 -28.67 -2.99
N ALA A 617 7.48 -28.49 -1.88
CA ALA A 617 7.70 -29.27 -0.66
C ALA A 617 6.58 -30.29 -0.43
N ASP A 618 6.89 -31.44 0.19
CA ASP A 618 5.86 -32.36 0.68
C ASP A 618 5.33 -31.91 2.04
N CYS A 619 4.02 -31.73 2.16
CA CYS A 619 3.41 -31.15 3.35
C CYS A 619 3.47 -32.03 4.60
N LEU A 620 3.64 -33.35 4.48
CA LEU A 620 3.90 -34.23 5.62
C LEU A 620 5.33 -34.04 6.14
N VAL A 621 6.28 -33.78 5.25
CA VAL A 621 7.68 -33.47 5.61
C VAL A 621 7.80 -32.06 6.19
N VAL A 622 7.06 -31.08 5.64
CA VAL A 622 6.93 -29.72 6.21
C VAL A 622 6.36 -29.78 7.62
N ASP A 623 5.18 -30.39 7.81
CA ASP A 623 4.53 -30.44 9.13
C ASP A 623 5.36 -31.28 10.12
N ALA A 624 6.09 -32.33 9.69
CA ALA A 624 7.00 -33.07 10.57
C ALA A 624 8.19 -32.21 11.05
N LYS A 625 8.84 -31.48 10.13
CA LYS A 625 9.93 -30.53 10.44
C LYS A 625 9.41 -29.40 11.35
N ALA A 626 8.24 -28.85 11.06
CA ALA A 626 7.59 -27.81 11.85
C ALA A 626 7.23 -28.29 13.26
N ASN A 627 6.60 -29.46 13.41
CA ASN A 627 6.30 -30.02 14.73
C ASN A 627 7.56 -30.33 15.55
N ALA A 628 8.67 -30.74 14.91
CA ALA A 628 9.95 -30.94 15.59
C ALA A 628 10.56 -29.61 16.07
N LEU A 629 10.57 -28.57 15.22
CA LEU A 629 11.05 -27.25 15.58
C LEU A 629 10.19 -26.62 16.69
N TYR A 630 8.86 -26.75 16.59
CA TYR A 630 7.92 -26.22 17.59
C TYR A 630 8.19 -26.81 18.98
N LYS A 631 8.38 -28.14 19.08
CA LYS A 631 8.72 -28.81 20.35
C LYS A 631 9.97 -28.23 21.02
N SER A 632 10.99 -27.85 20.24
CA SER A 632 12.23 -27.25 20.78
C SER A 632 12.04 -25.89 21.47
N VAL A 633 10.90 -25.23 21.26
CA VAL A 633 10.55 -23.92 21.88
C VAL A 633 9.20 -23.91 22.61
N ALA A 634 8.40 -24.97 22.52
CA ALA A 634 7.07 -25.08 23.12
C ALA A 634 7.07 -25.71 24.52
N GLU A 635 8.13 -26.43 24.89
CA GLU A 635 8.35 -26.89 26.28
C GLU A 635 8.87 -25.74 27.20
N PHE A 636 9.11 -24.56 26.63
CA PHE A 636 9.45 -23.34 27.38
C PHE A 636 8.18 -22.53 27.70
N ASP A 637 7.74 -22.64 28.95
CA ASP A 637 6.80 -21.72 29.58
C ASP A 637 7.58 -20.57 30.25
N PRO A 638 7.45 -19.31 29.80
CA PRO A 638 8.16 -18.17 30.38
C PRO A 638 7.76 -17.85 31.83
N GLU A 639 6.58 -18.28 32.31
CA GLU A 639 6.14 -18.03 33.68
C GLU A 639 6.60 -19.13 34.66
N ALA A 640 7.01 -20.29 34.16
CA ALA A 640 7.52 -21.41 34.95
C ALA A 640 9.06 -21.42 35.17
N ILE A 641 9.76 -20.38 34.73
CA ILE A 641 11.23 -20.31 34.66
C ILE A 641 11.92 -20.58 36.02
N ARG A 642 13.00 -21.38 35.97
CA ARG A 642 13.98 -21.54 37.07
C ARG A 642 15.42 -21.18 36.68
N GLU A 643 15.70 -20.93 35.41
CA GLU A 643 17.04 -20.67 34.86
C GLU A 643 16.97 -19.48 33.91
N VAL A 644 17.74 -18.42 34.18
CA VAL A 644 17.59 -17.12 33.52
C VAL A 644 18.24 -17.13 32.12
N PRO A 645 17.51 -16.73 31.05
CA PRO A 645 18.07 -16.51 29.71
C PRO A 645 19.37 -15.69 29.75
N THR A 646 20.42 -16.19 29.11
CA THR A 646 21.77 -15.59 29.19
C THR A 646 22.56 -15.76 27.89
N PHE A 647 23.00 -14.65 27.32
CA PHE A 647 23.97 -14.64 26.22
C PHE A 647 25.42 -14.42 26.71
N GLU A 648 26.34 -15.03 25.99
CA GLU A 648 27.76 -14.67 25.90
C GLU A 648 27.95 -13.75 24.68
N ILE A 649 28.86 -12.79 24.77
CA ILE A 649 29.15 -11.79 23.71
C ILE A 649 30.67 -11.75 23.50
N GLU A 650 31.11 -11.81 22.24
CA GLU A 650 32.52 -11.87 21.85
C GLU A 650 33.33 -10.63 22.31
N SER A 651 32.77 -9.42 22.15
CA SER A 651 33.35 -8.17 22.65
C SER A 651 32.25 -7.16 23.03
N PRO A 652 32.34 -6.46 24.19
CA PRO A 652 31.47 -5.33 24.50
C PRO A 652 31.90 -4.02 23.82
N VAL A 653 32.94 -4.04 22.98
CA VAL A 653 33.44 -2.86 22.25
C VAL A 653 33.63 -3.21 20.77
N ILE A 654 33.12 -2.35 19.88
CA ILE A 654 33.32 -2.42 18.42
C ILE A 654 34.10 -1.18 17.96
N GLU A 655 35.34 -1.39 17.53
CA GLU A 655 36.16 -0.35 16.93
C GLU A 655 35.79 -0.15 15.46
N LEU A 656 35.27 1.04 15.13
CA LEU A 656 34.91 1.41 13.76
C LEU A 656 36.15 1.79 12.94
N GLY A 657 37.15 2.41 13.58
CA GLY A 657 38.30 3.03 12.90
C GLY A 657 37.93 4.38 12.29
N ASN A 658 38.58 4.74 11.17
CA ASN A 658 38.19 5.92 10.39
C ASN A 658 36.93 5.63 9.57
N VAL A 659 36.01 6.58 9.54
CA VAL A 659 34.75 6.51 8.78
C VAL A 659 34.66 7.75 7.89
N SER A 660 34.66 7.54 6.57
CA SER A 660 34.56 8.61 5.58
C SER A 660 33.12 8.74 5.05
N TYR A 661 32.76 9.95 4.62
CA TYR A 661 31.46 10.26 4.02
C TYR A 661 31.13 9.38 2.80
N GLU A 662 29.90 8.87 2.76
CA GLU A 662 29.34 7.98 1.73
C GLU A 662 30.09 6.66 1.49
N LYS A 663 30.92 6.23 2.45
CA LYS A 663 31.56 4.89 2.44
C LYS A 663 30.99 3.97 3.51
N PRO A 664 30.26 2.89 3.15
CA PRO A 664 29.70 1.96 4.12
C PRO A 664 30.79 1.07 4.73
N ILE A 665 30.76 0.91 6.05
CA ILE A 665 31.68 0.07 6.81
C ILE A 665 30.88 -0.94 7.63
N VAL A 666 31.11 -2.23 7.40
CA VAL A 666 30.49 -3.31 8.19
C VAL A 666 31.43 -3.76 9.31
N ARG A 667 30.87 -4.01 10.49
CA ARG A 667 31.51 -4.68 11.63
C ARG A 667 30.65 -5.86 12.06
N GLU A 668 31.29 -6.88 12.61
CA GLU A 668 30.63 -8.10 13.09
C GLU A 668 30.81 -8.24 14.59
N LEU A 669 29.79 -8.77 15.27
CA LEU A 669 29.84 -9.15 16.67
C LEU A 669 29.06 -10.44 16.87
N LYS A 670 29.68 -11.47 17.44
CA LYS A 670 28.97 -12.72 17.75
C LYS A 670 28.35 -12.70 19.14
N ILE A 671 27.14 -13.24 19.22
CA ILE A 671 26.46 -13.54 20.48
C ILE A 671 26.02 -15.00 20.49
N LYS A 672 26.06 -15.62 21.68
CA LYS A 672 25.81 -17.06 21.85
C LYS A 672 24.94 -17.35 23.06
N ASN A 673 23.94 -18.21 22.92
CA ASN A 673 23.12 -18.65 24.04
C ASN A 673 23.87 -19.70 24.87
N ILE A 674 24.23 -19.35 26.10
CA ILE A 674 24.92 -20.24 27.05
C ILE A 674 23.99 -20.83 28.12
N SER A 675 22.70 -20.49 28.09
CA SER A 675 21.68 -21.07 28.95
C SER A 675 21.14 -22.39 28.40
N LYS A 676 20.47 -23.20 29.23
CA LYS A 676 19.80 -24.44 28.79
C LYS A 676 18.43 -24.21 28.15
N VAL A 677 17.98 -22.96 28.02
CA VAL A 677 16.65 -22.59 27.50
C VAL A 677 16.77 -21.79 26.20
N PRO A 678 15.78 -21.83 25.30
CA PRO A 678 15.69 -20.88 24.19
C PRO A 678 15.73 -19.44 24.74
N SER A 679 16.61 -18.61 24.21
CA SER A 679 16.81 -17.22 24.66
C SER A 679 16.55 -16.27 23.51
N ALA A 680 15.77 -15.20 23.78
CA ALA A 680 15.46 -14.16 22.80
C ALA A 680 16.18 -12.85 23.12
N PHE A 681 16.53 -12.09 22.08
CA PHE A 681 17.15 -10.77 22.17
C PHE A 681 16.43 -9.72 21.33
N ARG A 682 16.59 -8.45 21.73
CA ARG A 682 16.25 -7.27 20.93
C ARG A 682 17.15 -6.10 21.31
N PHE A 683 17.21 -5.05 20.48
CA PHE A 683 17.85 -3.80 20.88
C PHE A 683 16.86 -2.80 21.50
N TYR A 684 17.26 -2.17 22.61
CA TYR A 684 16.52 -1.07 23.25
C TYR A 684 17.07 0.31 22.87
N PRO A 685 16.23 1.35 22.72
CA PRO A 685 16.68 2.73 22.76
C PRO A 685 17.11 3.12 24.19
N HIS A 686 17.86 4.21 24.31
CA HIS A 686 18.19 4.80 25.61
C HIS A 686 16.94 5.30 26.35
N ASP A 687 16.08 6.06 25.66
CA ASP A 687 14.82 6.60 26.17
C ASP A 687 13.63 6.18 25.29
N LEU A 688 12.41 6.16 25.85
CA LEU A 688 11.18 5.72 25.18
C LEU A 688 10.78 6.50 23.90
N ASP A 689 11.26 7.75 23.77
CA ASP A 689 10.96 8.64 22.63
C ASP A 689 12.18 8.87 21.72
N GLN A 690 13.30 8.17 21.96
CA GLN A 690 14.50 8.19 21.11
C GLN A 690 14.55 6.96 20.16
N PRO A 691 15.23 7.04 19.01
CA PRO A 691 15.49 5.87 18.17
C PRO A 691 16.45 4.88 18.84
N THR A 692 16.37 3.60 18.46
CA THR A 692 17.20 2.51 18.98
C THR A 692 18.69 2.64 18.66
N HIS A 693 19.01 3.38 17.60
CA HIS A 693 20.37 3.70 17.17
C HIS A 693 20.36 5.01 16.36
N PRO A 694 21.53 5.65 16.13
CA PRO A 694 21.64 6.80 15.22
C PRO A 694 21.27 6.45 13.77
N ASP A 695 21.02 7.49 12.98
CA ASP A 695 20.71 7.43 11.55
C ASP A 695 21.89 6.98 10.67
N TRP A 696 23.13 7.19 11.12
CA TRP A 696 24.34 6.68 10.47
C TRP A 696 24.65 5.20 10.80
N LEU A 697 23.91 4.57 11.70
CA LEU A 697 24.09 3.16 12.09
C LEU A 697 22.90 2.34 11.61
N HIS A 698 23.17 1.12 11.15
CA HIS A 698 22.18 0.08 10.93
C HIS A 698 22.68 -1.23 11.57
N ILE A 699 21.77 -2.04 12.11
CA ILE A 699 22.10 -3.27 12.84
C ILE A 699 21.19 -4.39 12.35
N GLU A 700 21.77 -5.51 11.93
CA GLU A 700 21.02 -6.65 11.41
C GLU A 700 21.56 -7.98 11.97
N PRO A 701 20.71 -8.87 12.53
CA PRO A 701 19.29 -8.67 12.84
C PRO A 701 19.06 -7.85 14.12
N MET A 702 17.99 -7.03 14.13
CA MET A 702 17.59 -6.23 15.31
C MET A 702 17.00 -7.06 16.47
N THR A 703 16.60 -8.29 16.20
CA THR A 703 15.83 -9.18 17.08
C THR A 703 16.07 -10.63 16.68
N GLY A 704 16.07 -11.56 17.63
CA GLY A 704 16.13 -12.98 17.31
C GLY A 704 15.96 -13.90 18.51
N LEU A 705 15.83 -15.20 18.24
CA LEU A 705 15.86 -16.27 19.24
C LEU A 705 16.95 -17.27 18.88
N LEU A 706 17.70 -17.72 19.88
CA LEU A 706 18.74 -18.74 19.75
C LEU A 706 18.41 -19.93 20.65
N LEU A 707 18.53 -21.14 20.11
CA LEU A 707 18.44 -22.37 20.88
C LEU A 707 19.66 -22.52 21.82
N PRO A 708 19.61 -23.42 22.83
CA PRO A 708 20.75 -23.66 23.71
C PRO A 708 22.04 -24.00 22.94
N SER A 709 23.16 -23.35 23.29
CA SER A 709 24.46 -23.43 22.61
C SER A 709 24.53 -22.86 21.17
N GLU A 710 23.45 -22.29 20.63
CA GLU A 710 23.44 -21.65 19.32
C GLU A 710 24.09 -20.24 19.36
N GLU A 711 24.69 -19.85 18.24
CA GLU A 711 25.48 -18.62 18.05
C GLU A 711 25.01 -17.90 16.77
N ILE A 712 25.03 -16.57 16.78
CA ILE A 712 24.70 -15.72 15.62
C ILE A 712 25.67 -14.55 15.51
N THR A 713 26.03 -14.19 14.28
CA THR A 713 26.73 -12.93 13.99
C THR A 713 25.71 -11.80 13.83
N LEU A 714 25.94 -10.70 14.51
CA LEU A 714 25.23 -9.44 14.33
C LEU A 714 26.09 -8.51 13.46
N HIS A 715 25.52 -7.98 12.39
CA HIS A 715 26.19 -7.05 11.47
C HIS A 715 25.82 -5.62 11.81
N PHE A 716 26.83 -4.79 12.04
CA PHE A 716 26.71 -3.35 12.30
C PHE A 716 27.23 -2.60 11.07
N THR A 717 26.34 -2.01 10.29
CA THR A 717 26.66 -1.26 9.07
C THR A 717 26.64 0.23 9.38
N ILE A 718 27.78 0.88 9.26
CA ILE A 718 27.97 2.31 9.50
C ILE A 718 28.02 3.00 8.14
N PHE A 719 27.15 3.98 7.91
CA PHE A 719 27.05 4.71 6.65
C PHE A 719 26.60 6.16 6.88
N VAL A 720 27.56 7.08 6.90
CA VAL A 720 27.31 8.52 7.00
C VAL A 720 27.00 9.05 5.60
N SER A 721 25.75 9.42 5.34
CA SER A 721 25.25 9.79 3.99
C SER A 721 24.73 11.22 3.91
N ARG A 722 24.56 11.74 2.70
CA ARG A 722 23.91 13.05 2.47
C ARG A 722 22.47 13.16 2.99
N ALA A 723 21.79 12.02 3.17
CA ALA A 723 20.41 11.96 3.65
C ALA A 723 20.29 11.85 5.18
N SER A 724 21.41 11.68 5.90
CA SER A 724 21.48 11.65 7.37
C SER A 724 21.48 13.08 7.93
N PRO A 725 20.47 13.48 8.75
CA PRO A 725 20.49 14.77 9.43
C PRO A 725 21.73 14.99 10.32
N SER A 726 22.30 13.92 10.87
CA SER A 726 23.51 13.95 11.70
C SER A 726 24.78 14.35 10.94
N THR A 727 24.87 14.13 9.62
CA THR A 727 26.12 14.32 8.86
C THR A 727 26.70 15.73 9.01
N SER A 728 25.86 16.78 8.98
CA SER A 728 26.30 18.17 9.18
C SER A 728 26.85 18.46 10.59
N ARG A 729 26.38 17.71 11.59
CA ARG A 729 26.83 17.80 12.99
C ARG A 729 28.11 16.99 13.20
N LEU A 730 28.26 15.85 12.53
CA LEU A 730 29.51 15.07 12.47
C LEU A 730 30.63 15.88 11.77
N ASN A 731 30.32 16.51 10.63
CA ASN A 731 31.23 17.41 9.90
C ASN A 731 31.75 18.56 10.78
N THR A 732 30.87 19.18 11.58
CA THR A 732 31.22 20.29 12.47
C THR A 732 31.80 19.87 13.84
N ARG A 733 32.04 18.57 14.06
CA ARG A 733 32.46 17.98 15.36
C ARG A 733 31.47 18.25 16.51
N ALA A 734 30.20 18.50 16.19
CA ALA A 734 29.10 18.70 17.13
C ALA A 734 28.38 17.39 17.52
N ASP A 735 28.65 16.31 16.78
CA ASP A 735 28.43 14.91 17.14
C ASP A 735 29.75 14.13 16.94
N SER A 736 29.81 12.91 17.49
CA SER A 736 30.87 11.92 17.29
C SER A 736 30.27 10.58 16.83
N LEU A 737 31.13 9.66 16.35
CA LEU A 737 30.75 8.26 16.10
C LEU A 737 31.01 7.41 17.36
N GLU A 738 30.50 7.91 18.50
CA GLU A 738 30.49 7.22 19.77
C GLU A 738 29.03 6.94 20.15
N TYR A 739 28.65 5.67 20.31
CA TYR A 739 27.30 5.29 20.68
C TYR A 739 27.28 3.99 21.48
N MET A 740 26.28 3.81 22.36
CA MET A 740 26.16 2.63 23.23
C MET A 740 24.88 1.86 22.90
N VAL A 741 25.00 0.86 22.03
CA VAL A 741 23.89 -0.03 21.69
C VAL A 741 23.54 -0.93 22.89
N ILE A 742 22.25 -1.05 23.19
CA ILE A 742 21.74 -1.86 24.31
C ILE A 742 21.09 -3.12 23.76
N LEU A 743 21.81 -4.25 23.82
CA LEU A 743 21.26 -5.57 23.52
C LEU A 743 20.55 -6.10 24.77
N HIS A 744 19.23 -6.12 24.74
CA HIS A 744 18.39 -6.65 25.81
C HIS A 744 18.16 -8.16 25.62
N THR A 745 18.49 -8.94 26.64
CA THR A 745 18.03 -10.34 26.75
C THR A 745 16.63 -10.34 27.33
N VAL A 746 15.65 -10.81 26.56
CA VAL A 746 14.24 -10.87 26.96
C VAL A 746 14.09 -11.82 28.15
N LEU A 747 13.46 -11.35 29.25
CA LEU A 747 13.41 -12.04 30.55
C LEU A 747 14.79 -12.31 31.20
N GLY A 748 15.85 -11.62 30.75
CA GLY A 748 17.21 -11.77 31.22
C GLY A 748 17.81 -10.44 31.70
N LYS A 749 18.96 -10.06 31.11
CA LYS A 749 19.71 -8.84 31.43
C LYS A 749 20.02 -8.02 30.17
N ASP A 750 20.26 -6.73 30.37
CA ASP A 750 20.79 -5.84 29.34
C ASP A 750 22.31 -6.01 29.18
N HIS A 751 22.79 -5.87 27.94
CA HIS A 751 24.19 -5.85 27.57
C HIS A 751 24.49 -4.55 26.82
N PHE A 752 25.54 -3.84 27.23
CA PHE A 752 25.93 -2.56 26.67
C PHE A 752 27.13 -2.76 25.73
N ILE A 753 26.94 -2.42 24.46
CA ILE A 753 27.95 -2.56 23.39
C ILE A 753 28.37 -1.15 22.97
N ALA A 754 29.61 -0.78 23.25
CA ALA A 754 30.16 0.52 22.88
C ALA A 754 30.72 0.48 21.45
N LEU A 755 30.24 1.37 20.59
CA LEU A 755 30.84 1.64 19.28
C LEU A 755 31.65 2.92 19.38
N ALA A 756 32.88 2.90 18.84
CA ALA A 756 33.76 4.06 18.82
C ALA A 756 34.47 4.19 17.46
N GLY A 757 34.40 5.38 16.86
CA GLY A 757 34.98 5.67 15.55
C GLY A 757 35.40 7.13 15.39
N VAL A 758 36.34 7.36 14.47
CA VAL A 758 36.76 8.70 14.07
C VAL A 758 36.11 9.01 12.73
N TYR A 759 35.12 9.91 12.74
CA TYR A 759 34.59 10.44 11.49
C TYR A 759 35.61 11.36 10.80
N GLU A 760 35.60 11.35 9.48
CA GLU A 760 36.37 12.25 8.62
C GLU A 760 35.45 13.33 8.03
N PRO A 761 35.52 14.59 8.50
CA PRO A 761 34.68 15.68 8.00
C PRO A 761 34.90 15.96 6.52
N THR A 762 33.80 16.26 5.82
CA THR A 762 33.78 16.68 4.42
C THR A 762 33.01 17.99 4.23
N CYS A 763 33.32 18.77 3.19
CA CYS A 763 32.60 20.00 2.87
C CYS A 763 31.18 19.71 2.32
N PHE A 764 30.95 18.50 1.81
CA PHE A 764 29.64 18.00 1.41
C PHE A 764 28.73 17.83 2.65
N ALA A 765 27.41 17.87 2.49
CA ALA A 765 26.45 17.76 3.60
C ALA A 765 26.63 18.81 4.72
N ASN A 766 26.84 20.07 4.33
CA ASN A 766 26.84 21.24 5.22
C ASN A 766 25.84 22.31 4.74
N THR A 767 25.61 23.34 5.56
CA THR A 767 24.95 24.58 5.12
C THR A 767 25.98 25.54 4.51
N LEU A 768 25.53 26.43 3.62
CA LEU A 768 26.38 27.51 3.09
C LEU A 768 26.94 28.40 4.21
N SER A 769 26.17 28.62 5.27
CA SER A 769 26.58 29.40 6.45
C SER A 769 27.68 28.72 7.28
N THR A 770 27.73 27.38 7.32
CA THR A 770 28.87 26.66 7.91
C THR A 770 30.11 26.80 7.03
N LEU A 771 29.98 26.59 5.72
CA LEU A 771 31.12 26.63 4.78
C LEU A 771 31.78 28.02 4.71
N THR A 772 30.99 29.10 4.67
CA THR A 772 31.52 30.48 4.72
C THR A 772 32.19 30.83 6.06
N ARG A 773 31.97 30.05 7.12
CA ARG A 773 32.55 30.27 8.45
C ARG A 773 33.70 29.31 8.78
N LEU A 774 34.19 28.53 7.81
CA LEU A 774 35.37 27.68 7.98
C LEU A 774 36.66 28.54 8.04
N PRO A 775 37.54 28.39 9.06
CA PRO A 775 38.83 29.09 9.11
C PRO A 775 39.84 28.59 8.06
N GLY A 776 39.73 27.31 7.66
CA GLY A 776 40.57 26.61 6.69
C GLY A 776 39.80 25.42 6.09
N PRO A 777 40.45 24.46 5.40
CA PRO A 777 39.80 23.20 5.02
C PRO A 777 39.16 22.49 6.22
N ILE A 778 38.01 21.86 5.99
CA ILE A 778 37.16 21.35 7.08
C ILE A 778 37.85 20.28 7.93
N ARG A 779 38.74 19.45 7.36
CA ARG A 779 39.50 18.43 8.09
C ARG A 779 40.45 19.01 9.16
N ILE A 780 40.69 20.33 9.19
CA ILE A 780 41.42 21.01 10.29
C ILE A 780 40.56 21.09 11.56
N ILE A 781 39.22 21.17 11.46
CA ILE A 781 38.34 21.43 12.61
C ILE A 781 38.33 20.25 13.59
N GLN A 782 38.66 20.56 14.84
CA GLN A 782 38.59 19.64 15.99
C GLN A 782 37.37 19.92 16.86
N HIS A 783 36.89 21.18 16.91
CA HIS A 783 35.78 21.58 17.77
C HIS A 783 34.79 22.57 17.09
N PRO A 784 33.48 22.51 17.38
CA PRO A 784 32.47 23.40 16.77
C PRO A 784 32.73 24.90 17.00
N ASN A 785 33.43 25.24 18.10
CA ASN A 785 33.75 26.61 18.49
C ASN A 785 34.90 27.24 17.66
N GLU A 786 35.51 26.49 16.75
CA GLU A 786 36.58 26.95 15.85
C GLU A 786 36.04 27.62 14.57
N LEU A 787 34.72 27.51 14.32
CA LEU A 787 34.04 28.26 13.26
C LEU A 787 34.11 29.77 13.52
N LEU A 788 34.37 30.54 12.47
CA LEU A 788 34.42 32.01 12.51
C LEU A 788 33.10 32.59 13.07
N PRO A 789 33.12 33.76 13.73
CA PRO A 789 31.88 34.41 14.20
C PRO A 789 30.88 34.66 13.06
N VAL A 790 29.58 34.60 13.36
CA VAL A 790 28.50 34.92 12.40
C VAL A 790 28.60 36.36 11.85
N THR A 791 29.33 37.24 12.54
CA THR A 791 29.64 38.61 12.12
C THR A 791 30.86 38.74 11.20
N GLN A 792 31.58 37.64 10.92
CA GLN A 792 32.77 37.58 10.07
C GLN A 792 32.81 36.34 9.15
N PRO A 793 31.76 36.05 8.36
CA PRO A 793 31.83 35.02 7.32
C PRO A 793 32.71 35.47 6.15
N ILE A 794 33.25 34.51 5.42
CA ILE A 794 33.86 34.69 4.09
C ILE A 794 32.71 34.83 3.07
N ASN A 795 32.82 35.72 2.09
CA ASN A 795 31.72 36.03 1.17
C ASN A 795 31.09 34.81 0.47
N ALA A 796 31.90 33.79 0.11
CA ALA A 796 31.44 32.58 -0.55
C ALA A 796 32.25 31.34 -0.06
N PRO A 797 31.68 30.12 -0.10
CA PRO A 797 32.40 28.87 0.15
C PRO A 797 33.59 28.71 -0.78
N LYS A 798 34.80 28.47 -0.23
CA LYS A 798 36.03 28.32 -1.03
C LYS A 798 35.94 27.14 -1.98
N GLU A 799 35.21 26.11 -1.59
CA GLU A 799 35.11 24.81 -2.22
C GLU A 799 34.30 24.91 -3.52
N VAL A 800 33.15 25.59 -3.46
CA VAL A 800 32.35 25.95 -4.64
C VAL A 800 33.15 26.87 -5.57
N MET A 801 33.81 27.91 -5.03
CA MET A 801 34.63 28.81 -5.85
C MET A 801 35.78 28.06 -6.55
N ARG A 802 36.40 27.08 -5.87
CA ARG A 802 37.55 26.33 -6.38
C ARG A 802 37.15 25.37 -7.51
N LEU A 803 35.99 24.73 -7.42
CA LEU A 803 35.43 23.94 -8.53
C LEU A 803 35.05 24.83 -9.72
N VAL A 804 34.31 25.92 -9.47
CA VAL A 804 33.85 26.84 -10.52
C VAL A 804 35.02 27.55 -11.23
N ASN A 805 36.03 28.00 -10.50
CA ASN A 805 37.24 28.60 -11.08
C ASN A 805 38.07 27.61 -11.92
N TRP A 806 38.06 26.31 -11.58
CA TRP A 806 38.71 25.29 -12.41
C TRP A 806 37.95 25.09 -13.72
N LEU A 807 36.61 25.02 -13.67
CA LEU A 807 35.75 24.90 -14.86
C LEU A 807 35.76 26.16 -15.75
N MET A 808 36.06 27.34 -15.19
CA MET A 808 36.27 28.58 -15.96
C MET A 808 37.69 28.74 -16.52
N SER A 809 38.59 27.78 -16.31
CA SER A 809 39.93 27.84 -16.91
C SER A 809 39.90 27.59 -18.43
N ASP A 810 40.92 28.08 -19.14
CA ASP A 810 41.10 27.90 -20.58
C ASP A 810 41.19 26.43 -21.05
N SER A 811 41.15 25.46 -20.13
CA SER A 811 41.24 24.02 -20.42
C SER A 811 39.90 23.35 -20.78
N VAL A 812 38.75 24.03 -20.59
CA VAL A 812 37.42 23.39 -20.54
C VAL A 812 36.49 23.82 -21.70
N GLY A 813 36.82 24.89 -22.43
CA GLY A 813 35.94 25.51 -23.44
C GLY A 813 35.57 24.64 -24.65
N ASP A 814 36.27 23.53 -24.87
CA ASP A 814 36.02 22.60 -25.99
C ASP A 814 35.07 21.44 -25.64
N LEU A 815 34.58 21.35 -24.40
CA LEU A 815 33.75 20.22 -23.93
C LEU A 815 32.24 20.52 -24.00
N ASP A 816 31.63 20.18 -25.14
CA ASP A 816 30.19 20.38 -25.40
C ASP A 816 29.28 19.37 -24.68
N ASP A 817 29.85 18.37 -23.98
CA ASP A 817 29.16 17.32 -23.22
C ASP A 817 29.19 17.50 -21.68
N LEU A 818 29.72 18.64 -21.22
CA LEU A 818 29.83 18.99 -19.81
C LEU A 818 28.46 18.95 -19.10
N PHE A 819 28.39 18.31 -17.92
CA PHE A 819 27.16 17.99 -17.16
C PHE A 819 26.18 17.01 -17.83
N PHE A 820 26.41 16.56 -19.07
CA PHE A 820 25.64 15.48 -19.70
C PHE A 820 26.29 14.11 -19.50
N VAL A 821 27.62 14.05 -19.40
CA VAL A 821 28.39 12.85 -19.04
C VAL A 821 28.80 12.92 -17.55
N PRO A 822 28.50 11.89 -16.73
CA PRO A 822 29.01 11.80 -15.36
C PRO A 822 30.48 11.39 -15.36
N GLY A 823 31.27 12.01 -14.48
CA GLY A 823 32.67 11.64 -14.26
C GLY A 823 32.83 10.33 -13.50
N ALA A 824 34.02 9.73 -13.57
CA ALA A 824 34.33 8.49 -12.86
C ALA A 824 34.29 8.70 -11.32
N GLU A 825 33.58 7.81 -10.62
CA GLU A 825 33.31 7.91 -9.18
C GLU A 825 34.59 8.06 -8.34
N GLU A 826 35.60 7.23 -8.59
CA GLU A 826 36.91 7.31 -7.92
C GLU A 826 37.58 8.69 -8.09
N THR A 827 37.44 9.32 -9.26
CA THR A 827 37.96 10.68 -9.50
C THR A 827 37.16 11.74 -8.76
N VAL A 828 35.83 11.59 -8.68
CA VAL A 828 34.96 12.47 -7.88
C VAL A 828 35.31 12.36 -6.39
N GLU A 829 35.63 11.17 -5.88
CA GLU A 829 36.11 10.99 -4.51
C GLU A 829 37.47 11.65 -4.25
N GLN A 830 38.42 11.52 -5.19
CA GLN A 830 39.71 12.21 -5.11
C GLN A 830 39.53 13.74 -5.11
N ILE A 831 38.60 14.26 -5.91
CA ILE A 831 38.25 15.69 -5.95
C ILE A 831 37.64 16.14 -4.61
N ARG A 832 36.72 15.35 -4.02
CA ARG A 832 36.16 15.59 -2.67
C ARG A 832 37.26 15.68 -1.62
N GLU A 833 38.17 14.71 -1.57
CA GLU A 833 39.30 14.72 -0.62
C GLU A 833 40.22 15.94 -0.81
N CYS A 834 40.43 16.39 -2.05
CA CYS A 834 41.20 17.60 -2.36
C CYS A 834 40.53 18.91 -1.91
N LEU A 835 39.19 18.93 -1.77
CA LEU A 835 38.46 20.05 -1.16
C LEU A 835 38.54 19.97 0.37
N ASP A 836 38.32 18.78 0.93
CA ASP A 836 38.25 18.54 2.37
C ASP A 836 39.58 18.80 3.10
N THR A 837 40.70 18.64 2.39
CA THR A 837 42.08 18.90 2.85
C THR A 837 42.68 20.22 2.35
N ASP A 838 42.04 20.88 1.37
CA ASP A 838 42.63 21.92 0.49
C ASP A 838 43.95 21.51 -0.21
N SER A 839 44.22 20.20 -0.39
CA SER A 839 45.33 19.74 -1.24
C SER A 839 45.06 20.11 -2.71
N PRO A 840 46.07 20.41 -3.54
CA PRO A 840 45.84 20.68 -4.97
C PRO A 840 45.14 19.50 -5.65
N PHE A 841 44.32 19.80 -6.66
CA PHE A 841 43.75 18.75 -7.52
C PHE A 841 44.88 17.99 -8.24
N PRO A 842 44.78 16.67 -8.42
CA PRO A 842 45.88 15.85 -8.91
C PRO A 842 46.16 16.10 -10.40
N ASP A 843 47.42 16.32 -10.75
CA ASP A 843 47.93 16.23 -12.13
C ASP A 843 48.03 14.75 -12.59
N SER A 844 46.91 14.01 -12.54
CA SER A 844 46.86 12.57 -12.81
C SER A 844 46.60 12.24 -14.29
N ALA A 845 46.85 10.97 -14.65
CA ALA A 845 46.99 10.52 -16.04
C ALA A 845 45.67 10.22 -16.79
N SER A 846 44.53 10.76 -16.34
CA SER A 846 43.27 10.75 -17.09
C SER A 846 43.29 11.77 -18.24
N THR A 847 42.33 11.69 -19.18
CA THR A 847 42.18 12.79 -20.14
C THR A 847 41.60 14.03 -19.46
N LYS A 848 41.96 15.23 -19.95
CA LYS A 848 41.39 16.48 -19.43
C LYS A 848 39.84 16.52 -19.49
N SER A 849 39.24 15.77 -20.42
CA SER A 849 37.79 15.61 -20.54
C SER A 849 37.21 14.85 -19.34
N GLU A 850 37.70 13.64 -19.07
CA GLU A 850 37.28 12.81 -17.92
C GLU A 850 37.39 13.57 -16.59
N PHE A 851 38.48 14.33 -16.40
CA PHE A 851 38.67 15.11 -15.19
C PHE A 851 37.73 16.32 -15.11
N ALA A 852 37.39 16.96 -16.23
CA ALA A 852 36.37 18.02 -16.27
C ALA A 852 34.96 17.48 -15.99
N HIS A 853 34.59 16.31 -16.52
CA HIS A 853 33.34 15.62 -16.16
C HIS A 853 33.30 15.28 -14.67
N ALA A 854 34.43 14.87 -14.07
CA ALA A 854 34.52 14.61 -12.63
C ALA A 854 34.41 15.90 -11.78
N ILE A 855 35.05 17.00 -12.16
CA ILE A 855 34.90 18.31 -11.48
C ILE A 855 33.45 18.83 -11.60
N ALA A 856 32.82 18.70 -12.77
CA ALA A 856 31.42 19.05 -12.99
C ALA A 856 30.47 18.19 -12.14
N THR A 857 30.72 16.88 -12.06
CA THR A 857 29.96 15.94 -11.22
C THR A 857 30.14 16.25 -9.74
N ALA A 858 31.36 16.59 -9.30
CA ALA A 858 31.63 17.01 -7.93
C ALA A 858 30.93 18.33 -7.55
N LEU A 859 30.81 19.28 -8.49
CA LEU A 859 30.04 20.52 -8.28
C LEU A 859 28.55 20.25 -8.13
N LEU A 860 27.96 19.39 -8.98
CA LEU A 860 26.56 18.98 -8.82
C LEU A 860 26.34 18.24 -7.49
N ALA A 861 27.21 17.29 -7.15
CA ALA A 861 27.12 16.54 -5.90
C ALA A 861 27.30 17.44 -4.65
N LEU A 862 28.16 18.47 -4.71
CA LEU A 862 28.33 19.41 -3.61
C LEU A 862 27.04 20.22 -3.40
N LEU A 863 26.46 20.76 -4.48
CA LEU A 863 25.22 21.55 -4.43
C LEU A 863 24.00 20.71 -4.02
N ASP A 864 23.88 19.46 -4.51
CA ASP A 864 22.81 18.51 -4.16
C ASP A 864 23.02 17.85 -2.77
N SER A 865 24.19 18.03 -2.15
CA SER A 865 24.45 17.64 -0.76
C SER A 865 24.11 18.73 0.27
N LEU A 866 23.86 19.98 -0.14
CA LEU A 866 23.64 21.07 0.80
C LEU A 866 22.41 20.81 1.69
N VAL A 867 22.58 20.98 3.00
CA VAL A 867 21.51 20.79 4.01
C VAL A 867 20.35 21.76 3.79
N GLU A 868 20.65 22.94 3.23
CA GLU A 868 19.69 23.89 2.72
C GLU A 868 20.10 24.29 1.29
N PRO A 869 19.22 24.14 0.28
CA PRO A 869 19.54 24.48 -1.10
C PRO A 869 19.83 25.98 -1.29
N VAL A 870 20.56 26.31 -2.37
CA VAL A 870 20.96 27.70 -2.71
C VAL A 870 19.77 28.65 -2.83
N ILE A 871 18.58 28.16 -3.17
CA ILE A 871 17.32 28.88 -2.98
C ILE A 871 16.63 28.26 -1.75
N PRO A 872 16.43 28.99 -0.64
CA PRO A 872 15.69 28.50 0.53
C PRO A 872 14.30 27.96 0.22
N TYR A 873 13.89 26.88 0.89
CA TYR A 873 12.64 26.15 0.60
C TYR A 873 11.36 26.99 0.72
N ASP A 874 11.32 27.97 1.62
CA ASP A 874 10.19 28.89 1.80
C ASP A 874 10.04 29.87 0.63
N LEU A 875 11.12 30.15 -0.10
CA LEU A 875 11.12 31.00 -1.29
C LEU A 875 10.75 30.24 -2.57
N HIS A 876 10.81 28.90 -2.62
CA HIS A 876 10.58 28.11 -3.85
C HIS A 876 9.24 28.44 -4.53
N ALA A 877 8.15 28.48 -3.76
CA ALA A 877 6.82 28.79 -4.27
C ALA A 877 6.69 30.25 -4.75
N ARG A 878 7.46 31.18 -4.17
CA ARG A 878 7.52 32.58 -4.63
C ARG A 878 8.30 32.67 -5.93
N CYS A 879 9.51 32.11 -5.99
CA CYS A 879 10.35 32.09 -7.18
C CYS A 879 9.64 31.45 -8.39
N ALA A 880 8.87 30.39 -8.19
CA ALA A 880 8.05 29.76 -9.25
C ALA A 880 6.88 30.63 -9.75
N SER A 881 6.48 31.66 -8.98
CA SER A 881 5.41 32.61 -9.36
C SER A 881 5.91 33.91 -10.01
N VAL A 882 7.23 34.10 -10.08
CA VAL A 882 7.86 35.28 -10.67
C VAL A 882 7.77 35.23 -12.20
N VAL A 883 7.25 36.30 -12.81
CA VAL A 883 7.05 36.40 -14.26
C VAL A 883 7.80 37.55 -14.95
N SER A 884 8.36 38.50 -14.18
CA SER A 884 9.22 39.56 -14.73
C SER A 884 10.65 39.47 -14.22
N LYS A 885 11.56 40.08 -14.98
CA LYS A 885 12.98 40.18 -14.62
C LYS A 885 13.17 41.00 -13.35
N ASP A 886 12.41 42.07 -13.17
CA ASP A 886 12.62 43.02 -12.07
C ASP A 886 12.11 42.42 -10.75
N ASP A 887 10.96 41.72 -10.78
CA ASP A 887 10.48 40.89 -9.64
C ASP A 887 11.52 39.81 -9.25
N ALA A 888 12.23 39.24 -10.23
CA ALA A 888 13.27 38.25 -9.99
C ALA A 888 14.52 38.84 -9.30
N PHE A 889 14.84 40.12 -9.55
CA PHE A 889 15.91 40.82 -8.83
C PHE A 889 15.46 41.23 -7.42
N GLU A 890 14.23 41.73 -7.22
CA GLU A 890 13.67 41.99 -5.88
C GLU A 890 13.60 40.70 -5.03
N MET A 891 13.37 39.55 -5.67
CA MET A 891 13.41 38.24 -5.01
C MET A 891 14.79 37.83 -4.49
N LEU A 892 15.90 38.34 -5.04
CA LEU A 892 17.25 38.07 -4.53
C LEU A 892 17.53 38.81 -3.22
N ASP A 893 16.89 39.94 -2.94
CA ASP A 893 17.01 40.64 -1.63
C ASP A 893 16.44 39.83 -0.47
N ALA A 894 15.68 38.75 -0.74
CA ALA A 894 15.19 37.81 0.26
C ALA A 894 16.14 36.62 0.53
N PHE A 895 17.22 36.45 -0.24
CA PHE A 895 18.14 35.32 -0.10
C PHE A 895 19.20 35.59 1.00
N PRO A 896 19.72 34.55 1.69
CA PRO A 896 20.92 34.65 2.52
C PRO A 896 22.13 35.18 1.72
N GLY A 897 22.98 36.00 2.33
CA GLY A 897 24.11 36.64 1.63
C GLY A 897 25.12 35.64 1.06
N GLU A 898 25.35 34.54 1.78
CA GLU A 898 26.15 33.41 1.32
C GLU A 898 25.52 32.68 0.11
N ALA A 899 24.19 32.64 0.03
CA ALA A 899 23.45 32.04 -1.07
C ALA A 899 23.46 32.92 -2.32
N ILE A 900 23.30 34.24 -2.16
CA ILE A 900 23.42 35.23 -3.25
C ILE A 900 24.79 35.09 -3.95
N ASN A 901 25.88 34.98 -3.19
CA ASN A 901 27.22 34.87 -3.78
C ASN A 901 27.42 33.54 -4.53
N VAL A 902 26.92 32.42 -4.01
CA VAL A 902 26.92 31.13 -4.74
C VAL A 902 26.07 31.21 -6.01
N TRP A 903 24.88 31.80 -5.93
CA TRP A 903 23.98 32.01 -7.08
C TRP A 903 24.64 32.85 -8.17
N ILE A 904 25.29 33.96 -7.82
CA ILE A 904 26.04 34.82 -8.75
C ILE A 904 27.18 34.04 -9.41
N SER A 905 27.97 33.28 -8.65
CA SER A 905 29.10 32.52 -9.21
C SER A 905 28.65 31.41 -10.17
N VAL A 906 27.58 30.67 -9.82
CA VAL A 906 27.05 29.60 -10.70
C VAL A 906 26.40 30.20 -11.95
N THR A 907 25.61 31.26 -11.83
CA THR A 907 24.98 31.92 -13.00
C THR A 907 26.00 32.61 -13.90
N ALA A 908 27.05 33.23 -13.34
CA ALA A 908 28.16 33.79 -14.13
C ALA A 908 28.93 32.70 -14.90
N PHE A 909 29.14 31.52 -14.30
CA PHE A 909 29.72 30.37 -14.98
C PHE A 909 28.81 29.81 -16.09
N LEU A 910 27.50 29.71 -15.87
CA LEU A 910 26.55 29.29 -16.91
C LEU A 910 26.50 30.29 -18.08
N HIS A 911 26.57 31.60 -17.80
CA HIS A 911 26.71 32.62 -18.83
C HIS A 911 28.06 32.53 -19.58
N TYR A 912 29.14 32.18 -18.88
CA TYR A 912 30.45 31.94 -19.51
C TYR A 912 30.40 30.77 -20.50
N LEU A 913 29.77 29.64 -20.13
CA LEU A 913 29.57 28.50 -21.04
C LEU A 913 28.75 28.92 -22.28
N ALA A 914 27.59 29.56 -22.08
CA ALA A 914 26.73 29.99 -23.19
C ALA A 914 27.46 30.94 -24.17
N ALA A 915 28.25 31.88 -23.65
CA ALA A 915 29.03 32.80 -24.48
C ALA A 915 30.17 32.12 -25.27
N GLN A 916 30.67 30.95 -24.85
CA GLN A 916 31.61 30.16 -25.65
C GLN A 916 30.87 29.40 -26.77
N THR A 917 29.66 28.88 -26.51
CA THR A 917 28.82 28.24 -27.54
C THR A 917 28.43 29.23 -28.65
N GLU A 918 28.05 30.47 -28.30
CA GLU A 918 27.76 31.52 -29.28
C GLU A 918 28.99 31.84 -30.16
N ARG A 919 30.19 31.94 -29.57
CA ARG A 919 31.44 32.14 -30.32
C ARG A 919 31.73 31.02 -31.30
N LYS A 920 31.68 29.75 -30.87
CA LYS A 920 31.85 28.59 -31.78
C LYS A 920 30.88 28.69 -32.97
N HIS A 921 29.61 28.99 -32.69
CA HIS A 921 28.59 29.05 -33.73
C HIS A 921 28.77 30.22 -34.72
N ASP A 922 29.29 31.37 -34.26
CA ASP A 922 29.61 32.51 -35.14
C ASP A 922 30.96 32.33 -35.88
N GLU A 923 31.93 31.62 -35.30
CA GLU A 923 33.17 31.23 -36.01
C GLU A 923 32.88 30.19 -37.11
N GLU A 924 31.99 29.21 -36.87
CA GLU A 924 31.51 28.32 -37.94
C GLU A 924 30.79 29.09 -39.06
N LYS A 925 29.89 30.04 -38.74
CA LYS A 925 29.26 30.92 -39.75
C LYS A 925 30.29 31.75 -40.51
N ALA A 926 31.31 32.29 -39.85
CA ALA A 926 32.37 33.05 -40.48
C ALA A 926 33.20 32.18 -41.45
N SER A 927 33.37 30.89 -41.15
CA SER A 927 34.05 29.93 -42.04
C SER A 927 33.23 29.56 -43.29
N LEU A 928 31.91 29.79 -43.28
CA LEU A 928 30.95 29.36 -44.30
C LEU A 928 30.35 30.53 -45.11
N SER A 929 31.20 31.31 -45.81
CA SER A 929 30.71 32.33 -46.75
C SER A 929 31.55 32.50 -48.03
N PRO A 930 30.91 32.53 -49.22
CA PRO A 930 31.54 33.00 -50.46
C PRO A 930 30.79 34.17 -51.14
N THR A 931 31.42 35.35 -51.11
CA THR A 931 31.67 36.19 -52.31
C THR A 931 30.50 36.83 -53.12
N VAL A 932 30.26 38.15 -52.89
CA VAL A 932 29.89 39.21 -53.90
C VAL A 932 28.44 39.14 -54.47
N THR A 933 27.69 40.19 -54.88
CA THR A 933 27.83 41.64 -55.30
C THR A 933 26.62 42.41 -54.70
N GLU A 934 26.64 43.63 -54.15
CA GLU A 934 26.98 45.00 -54.64
C GLU A 934 25.99 45.66 -55.67
N GLU A 935 25.20 46.66 -55.21
CA GLU A 935 24.73 47.94 -55.84
C GLU A 935 23.62 48.56 -54.92
N SER A 936 23.57 49.82 -54.43
CA SER A 936 23.68 51.22 -54.96
C SER A 936 22.27 51.86 -55.25
N VAL A 937 21.89 53.15 -54.99
CA VAL A 937 22.54 54.42 -54.54
C VAL A 937 21.55 55.34 -53.73
N ASP A 938 21.84 55.67 -52.45
CA ASP A 938 21.75 56.99 -51.73
C ASP A 938 20.45 57.91 -51.69
N PRO A 939 20.37 59.01 -50.86
CA PRO A 939 19.19 59.22 -49.98
C PRO A 939 18.43 60.61 -50.05
N PRO A 940 18.33 61.50 -49.04
CA PRO A 940 17.05 61.77 -48.36
C PRO A 940 16.54 63.24 -48.33
N THR A 941 15.30 63.46 -47.88
CA THR A 941 14.76 64.77 -47.46
C THR A 941 13.75 64.67 -46.30
N GLU A 942 13.89 65.51 -45.29
CA GLU A 942 12.86 65.82 -44.28
C GLU A 942 11.93 66.95 -44.79
N ASP A 943 10.65 67.01 -44.35
CA ASP A 943 10.25 68.03 -43.35
C ASP A 943 8.77 67.94 -42.87
N VAL A 944 8.62 68.04 -41.55
CA VAL A 944 7.58 68.72 -40.74
C VAL A 944 6.17 69.01 -41.32
N ALA A 945 5.12 68.52 -40.61
CA ALA A 945 4.15 69.40 -39.94
C ALA A 945 3.16 68.71 -38.96
N SER A 946 2.98 69.35 -37.79
CA SER A 946 1.85 69.25 -36.83
C SER A 946 1.74 68.01 -35.92
N SER A 947 1.21 68.09 -34.68
CA SER A 947 1.11 69.20 -33.71
C SER A 947 0.53 68.72 -32.37
N LYS A 948 1.25 68.93 -31.26
CA LYS A 948 0.75 68.96 -29.85
C LYS A 948 0.21 67.67 -29.22
N GLN A 949 0.92 67.23 -28.17
CA GLN A 949 0.33 66.59 -27.00
C GLN A 949 -0.60 67.57 -26.26
N ILE A 950 -1.55 67.05 -25.46
CA ILE A 950 -1.78 67.35 -24.02
C ILE A 950 -3.05 66.62 -23.52
N THR A 951 -3.09 66.36 -22.20
CA THR A 951 -4.20 65.79 -21.39
C THR A 951 -4.53 64.30 -21.51
N GLU A 952 -5.03 63.79 -20.38
CA GLU A 952 -5.30 62.38 -20.04
C GLU A 952 -6.62 61.85 -20.64
N PRO A 953 -6.87 60.54 -20.51
CA PRO A 953 -8.21 60.05 -20.15
C PRO A 953 -8.24 59.41 -18.76
N SER A 954 -9.29 59.74 -18.01
CA SER A 954 -9.58 59.21 -16.67
C SER A 954 -9.98 57.73 -16.66
N ARG A 955 -9.64 57.06 -15.55
CA ARG A 955 -10.08 55.71 -15.14
C ARG A 955 -11.61 55.53 -15.18
N ALA A 956 -12.16 54.85 -16.20
CA ALA A 956 -13.53 54.32 -16.18
C ALA A 956 -13.75 53.15 -17.17
N ALA A 957 -14.34 52.06 -16.65
CA ALA A 957 -15.08 50.99 -17.34
C ALA A 957 -14.56 50.41 -18.69
N GLN A 958 -13.98 49.21 -18.63
CA GLN A 958 -14.55 48.04 -19.33
C GLN A 958 -14.06 46.72 -18.71
N LEU A 959 -14.99 45.95 -18.12
CA LEU A 959 -14.83 44.50 -17.96
C LEU A 959 -15.38 43.83 -19.24
N GLY A 960 -14.77 42.70 -19.61
CA GLY A 960 -15.17 41.86 -20.76
C GLY A 960 -14.47 40.52 -20.69
N THR A 961 -14.80 39.67 -19.71
CA THR A 961 -15.78 38.57 -19.83
C THR A 961 -15.25 37.36 -20.60
N ASP A 962 -15.04 36.27 -19.86
CA ASP A 962 -15.21 34.91 -20.37
C ASP A 962 -16.60 34.71 -21.03
N CYS A 963 -16.70 33.59 -21.76
CA CYS A 963 -17.90 32.99 -22.33
C CYS A 963 -18.43 33.57 -23.65
N LEU A 964 -18.66 32.65 -24.60
CA LEU A 964 -19.71 32.76 -25.63
C LEU A 964 -21.04 33.18 -24.97
N PRO A 965 -21.89 33.99 -25.65
CA PRO A 965 -22.81 34.92 -24.99
C PRO A 965 -23.79 34.24 -24.02
N LEU A 966 -23.45 34.28 -22.74
CA LEU A 966 -24.37 34.02 -21.65
C LEU A 966 -25.38 35.16 -21.63
N ALA A 967 -26.56 34.93 -22.21
CA ALA A 967 -27.64 35.90 -22.20
C ALA A 967 -27.96 36.33 -20.75
N LEU A 968 -27.66 37.59 -20.43
CA LEU A 968 -28.05 38.21 -19.16
C LEU A 968 -29.57 38.21 -19.11
N SER A 969 -30.12 37.52 -18.11
CA SER A 969 -31.55 37.38 -17.92
C SER A 969 -32.04 38.44 -16.95
N THR A 970 -32.97 39.30 -17.37
CA THR A 970 -33.58 40.29 -16.50
C THR A 970 -34.49 39.60 -15.49
N GLN A 971 -34.10 39.62 -14.23
CA GLN A 971 -34.95 39.29 -13.09
C GLN A 971 -35.59 40.57 -12.55
N GLN A 972 -36.73 40.44 -11.87
CA GLN A 972 -37.31 41.51 -11.05
C GLN A 972 -37.37 41.09 -9.59
N VAL A 973 -36.86 41.92 -8.69
CA VAL A 973 -37.00 41.80 -7.24
C VAL A 973 -37.73 43.06 -6.77
N GLU A 974 -38.87 42.90 -6.13
CA GLU A 974 -39.75 44.01 -5.74
C GLU A 974 -40.05 44.92 -6.95
N ASP A 975 -39.60 46.18 -6.96
CA ASP A 975 -39.72 47.13 -8.09
C ASP A 975 -38.41 47.33 -8.90
N GLN A 976 -37.31 46.64 -8.54
CA GLN A 976 -35.99 46.79 -9.17
C GLN A 976 -35.65 45.63 -10.13
N LEU A 977 -35.01 45.96 -11.25
CA LEU A 977 -34.58 45.00 -12.27
C LEU A 977 -33.09 44.65 -12.14
N PHE A 978 -32.77 43.35 -12.20
CA PHE A 978 -31.42 42.80 -12.07
C PHE A 978 -31.04 42.00 -13.31
N LYS A 979 -29.88 42.27 -13.92
CA LYS A 979 -29.39 41.55 -15.09
C LYS A 979 -28.25 40.62 -14.69
N ILE A 980 -28.52 39.32 -14.70
CA ILE A 980 -27.60 38.28 -14.22
C ILE A 980 -27.63 37.05 -15.14
N HIS A 981 -26.55 36.26 -15.15
CA HIS A 981 -26.46 35.07 -15.99
C HIS A 981 -27.41 33.98 -15.48
N LYS A 982 -28.39 33.53 -16.28
CA LYS A 982 -29.39 32.52 -15.89
C LYS A 982 -28.75 31.22 -15.37
N SER A 983 -27.73 30.74 -16.08
CA SER A 983 -26.96 29.54 -15.73
C SER A 983 -26.23 29.62 -14.38
N PHE A 984 -25.95 30.83 -13.87
CA PHE A 984 -25.30 31.00 -12.57
C PHE A 984 -26.24 30.59 -11.42
N LEU A 985 -27.50 31.04 -11.47
CA LEU A 985 -28.51 30.63 -10.50
C LEU A 985 -28.81 29.13 -10.61
N GLU A 986 -29.01 28.62 -11.82
CA GLU A 986 -29.28 27.19 -12.07
C GLU A 986 -28.13 26.27 -11.61
N LYS A 987 -26.88 26.74 -11.65
CA LYS A 987 -25.71 26.03 -11.12
C LYS A 987 -25.72 25.98 -9.59
N HIS A 988 -25.89 27.13 -8.93
CA HIS A 988 -25.67 27.27 -7.49
C HIS A 988 -26.92 27.11 -6.60
N SER A 989 -28.12 26.97 -7.19
CA SER A 989 -29.39 26.82 -6.47
C SER A 989 -30.28 25.70 -7.05
N PRO A 990 -30.64 24.69 -6.24
CA PRO A 990 -31.71 23.74 -6.57
C PRO A 990 -33.06 24.42 -6.81
N TYR A 991 -33.42 25.43 -6.00
CA TYR A 991 -34.64 26.22 -6.13
C TYR A 991 -34.76 26.85 -7.52
N PHE A 992 -33.75 27.63 -7.95
CA PHE A 992 -33.80 28.30 -9.25
C PHE A 992 -33.78 27.31 -10.41
N ARG A 993 -33.00 26.24 -10.32
CA ARG A 993 -33.02 25.16 -11.31
C ARG A 993 -34.43 24.61 -11.52
N LYS A 994 -35.16 24.33 -10.43
CA LYS A 994 -36.56 23.88 -10.49
C LYS A 994 -37.50 24.96 -11.04
N MET A 995 -37.42 26.19 -10.54
CA MET A 995 -38.27 27.32 -10.96
C MET A 995 -38.16 27.62 -12.47
N LEU A 996 -36.98 27.39 -13.05
CA LEU A 996 -36.65 27.68 -14.44
C LEU A 996 -36.80 26.48 -15.38
N SER A 997 -36.94 25.25 -14.85
CA SER A 997 -37.11 24.02 -15.64
C SER A 997 -38.50 23.36 -15.51
N ASP A 998 -39.35 23.78 -14.57
CA ASP A 998 -40.71 23.26 -14.40
C ASP A 998 -41.58 23.65 -15.61
N PRO A 999 -42.16 22.70 -16.38
CA PRO A 999 -43.01 23.02 -17.52
C PRO A 999 -44.24 23.88 -17.19
N GLN A 1000 -44.74 23.81 -15.95
CA GLN A 1000 -45.89 24.59 -15.48
C GLN A 1000 -45.51 25.98 -14.96
N SER A 1001 -44.21 26.30 -14.87
CA SER A 1001 -43.72 27.64 -14.55
C SER A 1001 -44.12 28.65 -15.65
N PRO A 1002 -44.59 29.87 -15.33
CA PRO A 1002 -44.83 30.91 -16.34
C PRO A 1002 -43.54 31.31 -17.08
N TYR A 1003 -42.37 30.95 -16.54
CA TYR A 1003 -41.05 31.21 -17.12
C TYR A 1003 -40.48 30.03 -17.93
N SER A 1004 -41.26 28.96 -18.14
CA SER A 1004 -40.85 27.79 -18.94
C SER A 1004 -40.76 28.10 -20.44
N SER A 1005 -41.51 29.10 -20.92
CA SER A 1005 -41.35 29.62 -22.28
C SER A 1005 -40.05 30.42 -22.39
N GLY A 1006 -39.20 30.07 -23.35
CA GLY A 1006 -37.82 30.57 -23.48
C GLY A 1006 -37.67 32.07 -23.78
N ALA A 1007 -38.76 32.85 -23.80
CA ALA A 1007 -38.75 34.30 -23.90
C ALA A 1007 -38.59 35.01 -22.53
N ALA A 1008 -38.93 34.32 -21.42
CA ALA A 1008 -38.91 34.90 -20.09
C ALA A 1008 -37.50 35.37 -19.67
N GLY A 1009 -37.40 36.63 -19.26
CA GLY A 1009 -36.16 37.29 -18.85
C GLY A 1009 -35.24 37.70 -20.00
N LEU A 1010 -35.62 37.57 -21.28
CA LEU A 1010 -34.78 38.05 -22.41
C LEU A 1010 -34.78 39.58 -22.56
N CYS A 1011 -35.75 40.29 -21.97
CA CYS A 1011 -35.83 41.74 -22.01
C CYS A 1011 -36.57 42.32 -20.80
N ASP A 1012 -36.39 43.62 -20.59
CA ASP A 1012 -36.92 44.35 -19.42
C ASP A 1012 -38.46 44.49 -19.42
N ALA A 1013 -39.12 44.15 -20.53
CA ALA A 1013 -40.57 44.10 -20.65
C ALA A 1013 -41.18 42.73 -20.25
N GLN A 1014 -40.37 41.70 -20.04
CA GLN A 1014 -40.79 40.37 -19.59
C GLN A 1014 -39.80 39.77 -18.57
N PRO A 1015 -39.58 40.41 -17.41
CA PRO A 1015 -38.65 39.93 -16.41
C PRO A 1015 -39.13 38.64 -15.73
N ILE A 1016 -38.19 37.88 -15.16
CA ILE A 1016 -38.49 36.76 -14.27
C ILE A 1016 -38.65 37.33 -12.84
N HIS A 1017 -39.86 37.33 -12.29
CA HIS A 1017 -40.07 37.83 -10.93
C HIS A 1017 -39.55 36.83 -9.88
N ILE A 1018 -38.69 37.29 -8.98
CA ILE A 1018 -38.16 36.51 -7.87
C ILE A 1018 -39.06 36.76 -6.63
N PRO A 1019 -39.80 35.76 -6.15
CA PRO A 1019 -40.73 35.96 -5.05
C PRO A 1019 -40.03 35.92 -3.68
N GLN A 1020 -40.54 36.72 -2.74
CA GLN A 1020 -40.28 36.61 -1.30
C GLN A 1020 -38.81 36.85 -0.88
N VAL A 1021 -38.08 37.68 -1.62
CA VAL A 1021 -36.77 38.24 -1.21
C VAL A 1021 -36.82 39.77 -1.38
N THR A 1022 -36.17 40.52 -0.48
CA THR A 1022 -36.01 41.98 -0.64
C THR A 1022 -34.84 42.33 -1.55
N ILE A 1023 -34.84 43.55 -2.11
CA ILE A 1023 -33.73 44.12 -2.89
C ILE A 1023 -32.40 44.00 -2.14
N PHE A 1024 -32.36 44.40 -0.86
CA PHE A 1024 -31.15 44.35 -0.03
C PHE A 1024 -30.63 42.92 0.19
N GLU A 1025 -31.52 41.94 0.36
CA GLU A 1025 -31.17 40.53 0.51
C GLU A 1025 -30.63 39.93 -0.79
N PHE A 1026 -31.23 40.27 -1.93
CA PHE A 1026 -30.78 39.81 -3.25
C PHE A 1026 -29.45 40.47 -3.65
N GLU A 1027 -29.27 41.77 -3.41
CA GLU A 1027 -28.00 42.47 -3.60
C GLU A 1027 -26.89 41.88 -2.70
N THR A 1028 -27.17 41.61 -1.43
CA THR A 1028 -26.20 40.98 -0.53
C THR A 1028 -25.83 39.57 -1.01
N LEU A 1029 -26.81 38.79 -1.50
CA LEU A 1029 -26.57 37.48 -2.11
C LEU A 1029 -25.65 37.61 -3.35
N LEU A 1030 -25.99 38.47 -4.31
CA LEU A 1030 -25.21 38.67 -5.53
C LEU A 1030 -23.79 39.16 -5.20
N ASN A 1031 -23.63 40.15 -4.32
CA ASN A 1031 -22.32 40.67 -3.91
C ASN A 1031 -21.46 39.57 -3.26
N SER A 1032 -22.05 38.69 -2.44
CA SER A 1032 -21.33 37.56 -1.82
C SER A 1032 -20.74 36.55 -2.83
N PHE A 1033 -21.31 36.51 -4.04
CA PHE A 1033 -20.95 35.58 -5.11
C PHE A 1033 -20.09 36.18 -6.23
N TYR A 1034 -20.34 37.44 -6.62
CA TYR A 1034 -19.66 38.09 -7.74
C TYR A 1034 -18.39 38.87 -7.33
N SER A 1035 -18.19 39.14 -6.03
CA SER A 1035 -17.03 39.92 -5.54
C SER A 1035 -15.70 39.15 -5.49
N THR A 1036 -15.64 37.88 -5.93
CA THR A 1036 -14.44 37.02 -5.82
C THR A 1036 -13.40 37.23 -6.92
N THR A 1037 -13.55 38.23 -7.80
CA THR A 1037 -12.67 38.43 -8.97
C THR A 1037 -11.85 39.72 -8.97
N LEU A 1038 -12.16 40.73 -8.14
CA LEU A 1038 -11.49 42.04 -8.16
C LEU A 1038 -11.40 42.72 -6.78
N TYR A 1039 -10.20 42.67 -6.17
CA TYR A 1039 -9.74 43.40 -4.97
C TYR A 1039 -10.41 43.08 -3.61
N ASP A 1040 -9.60 43.10 -2.55
CA ASP A 1040 -9.91 42.99 -1.10
C ASP A 1040 -11.00 41.99 -0.65
N ASP A 1041 -10.56 40.82 -0.16
CA ASP A 1041 -11.42 39.76 0.41
C ASP A 1041 -12.13 40.16 1.74
N ALA A 1042 -11.87 41.37 2.24
CA ALA A 1042 -12.34 41.88 3.53
C ALA A 1042 -13.69 42.64 3.49
N GLY A 1043 -14.20 43.04 2.32
CA GLY A 1043 -15.26 44.08 2.23
C GLY A 1043 -16.71 43.62 2.41
N VAL A 1044 -17.08 42.43 1.94
CA VAL A 1044 -18.47 42.12 1.55
C VAL A 1044 -19.41 41.81 2.72
N LEU A 1045 -18.90 41.23 3.80
CA LEU A 1045 -19.67 40.86 5.00
C LEU A 1045 -19.08 41.57 6.23
N SER A 1046 -19.46 42.83 6.40
CA SER A 1046 -18.93 43.73 7.44
C SER A 1046 -19.94 44.05 8.55
N SER A 1047 -21.18 43.57 8.46
CA SER A 1047 -22.25 43.82 9.44
C SER A 1047 -23.12 42.60 9.74
N ARG A 1048 -23.71 42.58 10.94
CA ARG A 1048 -24.67 41.56 11.39
C ARG A 1048 -25.86 41.44 10.43
N ASP A 1049 -26.38 42.57 9.96
CA ASP A 1049 -27.58 42.60 9.12
C ASP A 1049 -27.32 42.09 7.70
N GLN A 1050 -26.13 42.31 7.13
CA GLN A 1050 -25.70 41.64 5.89
C GLN A 1050 -25.57 40.13 6.07
N CYS A 1051 -24.97 39.65 7.16
CA CYS A 1051 -24.89 38.21 7.43
C CYS A 1051 -26.30 37.58 7.58
N LEU A 1052 -27.21 38.26 8.27
CA LEU A 1052 -28.59 37.79 8.44
C LEU A 1052 -29.40 37.88 7.13
N ALA A 1053 -29.18 38.89 6.29
CA ALA A 1053 -29.79 39.01 4.97
C ALA A 1053 -29.28 37.91 4.01
N LEU A 1054 -27.97 37.67 4.00
CA LEU A 1054 -27.36 36.59 3.23
C LEU A 1054 -27.88 35.22 3.66
N LEU A 1055 -27.98 34.95 4.97
CA LEU A 1055 -28.57 33.69 5.47
C LEU A 1055 -30.01 33.51 5.01
N ARG A 1056 -30.85 34.55 5.07
CA ARG A 1056 -32.24 34.48 4.62
C ARG A 1056 -32.33 34.21 3.11
N ALA A 1057 -31.59 34.95 2.29
CA ALA A 1057 -31.58 34.74 0.84
C ALA A 1057 -31.00 33.37 0.43
N ALA A 1058 -29.83 33.00 0.97
CA ALA A 1058 -29.17 31.74 0.64
C ALA A 1058 -29.92 30.51 1.15
N HIS A 1059 -30.70 30.62 2.23
CA HIS A 1059 -31.61 29.56 2.67
C HIS A 1059 -32.87 29.49 1.80
N HIS A 1060 -33.52 30.62 1.51
CA HIS A 1060 -34.72 30.69 0.66
C HIS A 1060 -34.51 30.09 -0.75
N PHE A 1061 -33.27 30.14 -1.26
CA PHE A 1061 -32.90 29.58 -2.56
C PHE A 1061 -32.11 28.25 -2.49
N ASP A 1062 -32.13 27.50 -1.38
CA ASP A 1062 -31.43 26.21 -1.21
C ASP A 1062 -29.90 26.25 -1.44
N MET A 1063 -29.27 27.42 -1.31
CA MET A 1063 -27.84 27.65 -1.60
C MET A 1063 -26.94 27.40 -0.37
N ILE A 1064 -27.44 27.70 0.83
CA ILE A 1064 -26.62 27.74 2.06
C ILE A 1064 -26.05 26.37 2.45
N ALA A 1065 -26.84 25.30 2.33
CA ALA A 1065 -26.44 23.95 2.73
C ALA A 1065 -25.28 23.37 1.87
N ASN A 1066 -25.07 23.91 0.68
CA ASN A 1066 -24.09 23.42 -0.30
C ASN A 1066 -22.82 24.29 -0.37
N SER A 1067 -22.68 25.31 0.49
CA SER A 1067 -21.63 26.33 0.37
C SER A 1067 -20.82 26.51 1.67
N ASP A 1068 -19.91 25.57 1.96
CA ASP A 1068 -19.07 25.58 3.17
C ASP A 1068 -18.28 26.88 3.35
N LYS A 1069 -17.71 27.44 2.27
CA LYS A 1069 -16.99 28.73 2.31
C LYS A 1069 -17.90 29.91 2.68
N MET A 1070 -19.19 29.86 2.31
CA MET A 1070 -20.16 30.88 2.71
C MET A 1070 -20.54 30.73 4.18
N GLN A 1071 -20.79 29.50 4.64
CA GLN A 1071 -21.07 29.21 6.04
C GLN A 1071 -19.91 29.63 6.95
N GLU A 1072 -18.68 29.31 6.57
CA GLU A 1072 -17.46 29.68 7.30
C GLU A 1072 -17.29 31.21 7.40
N ARG A 1073 -17.41 31.95 6.28
CA ARG A 1073 -17.34 33.43 6.29
C ARG A 1073 -18.43 34.05 7.16
N ILE A 1074 -19.66 33.56 7.10
CA ILE A 1074 -20.78 34.06 7.92
C ILE A 1074 -20.51 33.83 9.41
N VAL A 1075 -20.07 32.64 9.82
CA VAL A 1075 -19.74 32.35 11.22
C VAL A 1075 -18.53 33.17 11.68
N ALA A 1076 -17.50 33.33 10.84
CA ALA A 1076 -16.34 34.16 11.15
C ALA A 1076 -16.72 35.65 11.36
N THR A 1077 -17.55 36.23 10.49
CA THR A 1077 -18.03 37.61 10.68
C THR A 1077 -18.89 37.75 11.94
N LEU A 1078 -19.86 36.84 12.16
CA LEU A 1078 -20.77 36.90 13.31
C LEU A 1078 -20.08 36.64 14.66
N THR A 1079 -18.99 35.88 14.69
CA THR A 1079 -18.16 35.68 15.90
C THR A 1079 -17.03 36.70 16.06
N SER A 1080 -16.81 37.58 15.07
CA SER A 1080 -15.79 38.63 15.18
C SER A 1080 -16.15 39.69 16.22
N SER A 1081 -15.15 40.21 16.92
CA SER A 1081 -15.29 41.34 17.86
C SER A 1081 -15.74 42.65 17.20
N ASN A 1082 -15.71 42.72 15.87
CA ASN A 1082 -16.16 43.87 15.07
C ASN A 1082 -17.65 43.80 14.72
N CYS A 1083 -18.32 42.67 14.96
CA CYS A 1083 -19.75 42.50 14.71
C CYS A 1083 -20.57 43.47 15.60
N LYS A 1084 -21.39 44.32 14.98
CA LYS A 1084 -22.23 45.32 15.68
C LYS A 1084 -23.71 45.17 15.25
N PRO A 1085 -24.66 45.04 16.19
CA PRO A 1085 -24.44 44.64 17.59
C PRO A 1085 -23.84 43.22 17.67
N PRO A 1086 -23.03 42.92 18.71
CA PRO A 1086 -22.42 41.59 18.85
C PRO A 1086 -23.50 40.51 19.01
N MET A 1087 -23.25 39.33 18.44
CA MET A 1087 -24.14 38.18 18.53
C MET A 1087 -23.77 37.30 19.73
N GLY A 1088 -24.77 36.82 20.48
CA GLY A 1088 -24.53 35.89 21.58
C GLY A 1088 -24.22 34.47 21.07
N ASP A 1089 -23.39 33.71 21.79
CA ASP A 1089 -23.07 32.33 21.40
C ASP A 1089 -24.33 31.44 21.28
N PHE A 1090 -25.31 31.60 22.17
CA PHE A 1090 -26.60 30.90 22.12
C PHE A 1090 -27.52 31.41 21.01
N GLU A 1091 -27.47 32.71 20.69
CA GLU A 1091 -28.19 33.30 19.57
C GLU A 1091 -27.64 32.77 18.23
N LEU A 1092 -26.32 32.65 18.10
CA LEU A 1092 -25.66 32.06 16.93
C LEU A 1092 -25.93 30.56 16.79
N LEU A 1093 -26.00 29.81 17.89
CA LEU A 1093 -26.36 28.39 17.88
C LEU A 1093 -27.81 28.18 17.42
N ALA A 1094 -28.77 28.99 17.91
CA ALA A 1094 -30.14 28.97 17.45
C ALA A 1094 -30.28 29.42 15.98
N LEU A 1095 -29.48 30.42 15.56
CA LEU A 1095 -29.43 30.90 14.18
C LEU A 1095 -28.89 29.82 13.23
N ALA A 1096 -27.86 29.09 13.64
CA ALA A 1096 -27.23 28.05 12.84
C ALA A 1096 -28.18 26.90 12.52
N GLU A 1097 -28.97 26.46 13.50
CA GLU A 1097 -29.99 25.42 13.31
C GLU A 1097 -31.18 25.92 12.48
N LYS A 1098 -31.54 27.21 12.59
CA LYS A 1098 -32.59 27.83 11.77
C LYS A 1098 -32.22 27.95 10.27
N TYR A 1099 -30.93 27.91 9.94
CA TYR A 1099 -30.42 28.18 8.58
C TYR A 1099 -29.42 27.10 8.07
N ASP A 1100 -29.50 25.87 8.58
CA ASP A 1100 -28.70 24.70 8.18
C ASP A 1100 -27.16 24.94 8.11
N ILE A 1101 -26.63 25.71 9.06
CA ILE A 1101 -25.19 25.91 9.22
C ILE A 1101 -24.56 24.65 9.84
N LYS A 1102 -23.61 24.05 9.14
CA LYS A 1102 -22.96 22.78 9.52
C LYS A 1102 -22.19 22.95 10.82
N ILE A 1103 -22.51 22.11 11.79
CA ILE A 1103 -22.00 22.13 13.18
C ILE A 1103 -20.46 22.22 13.29
N LYS A 1104 -19.71 21.73 12.29
CA LYS A 1104 -18.24 21.85 12.23
C LYS A 1104 -17.74 23.29 12.27
N HIS A 1105 -18.44 24.24 11.65
CA HIS A 1105 -18.05 25.66 11.66
C HIS A 1105 -18.30 26.32 13.02
N LEU A 1106 -19.18 25.75 13.84
CA LEU A 1106 -19.51 26.26 15.18
C LEU A 1106 -18.59 25.72 16.29
N LEU A 1107 -17.57 24.92 15.98
CA LEU A 1107 -16.69 24.33 17.01
C LEU A 1107 -16.10 25.39 17.98
N PRO A 1108 -15.61 26.57 17.56
CA PRO A 1108 -15.13 27.60 18.48
C PRO A 1108 -16.22 28.20 19.40
N VAL A 1109 -17.49 28.12 18.98
CA VAL A 1109 -18.67 28.53 19.77
C VAL A 1109 -19.01 27.45 20.78
N LEU A 1110 -19.03 26.18 20.33
CA LEU A 1110 -19.27 25.02 21.20
C LEU A 1110 -18.19 24.89 22.28
N GLU A 1111 -16.92 25.17 21.99
CA GLU A 1111 -15.85 25.17 22.99
C GLU A 1111 -16.09 26.20 24.10
N ARG A 1112 -16.46 27.44 23.76
CA ARG A 1112 -16.83 28.46 24.76
C ARG A 1112 -18.05 28.05 25.58
N VAL A 1113 -19.09 27.57 24.91
CA VAL A 1113 -20.36 27.16 25.54
C VAL A 1113 -20.18 25.90 26.41
N VAL A 1114 -19.30 24.98 26.06
CA VAL A 1114 -19.04 23.75 26.83
C VAL A 1114 -18.05 24.01 27.97
N GLY A 1115 -16.98 24.77 27.74
CA GLY A 1115 -15.96 25.09 28.75
C GLY A 1115 -16.45 26.05 29.86
N ARG A 1116 -17.57 26.76 29.67
CA ARG A 1116 -18.07 27.74 30.64
C ARG A 1116 -18.43 27.11 31.99
N LEU A 1117 -17.76 27.52 33.06
CA LEU A 1117 -17.97 26.96 34.40
C LEU A 1117 -19.38 27.19 34.96
N SER A 1118 -19.96 28.38 34.75
CA SER A 1118 -21.32 28.72 35.20
C SER A 1118 -22.40 27.87 34.52
N TYR A 1119 -23.52 27.63 35.21
CA TYR A 1119 -24.70 26.96 34.65
C TYR A 1119 -25.29 27.73 33.46
N LEU A 1120 -26.16 27.08 32.69
CA LEU A 1120 -26.98 27.76 31.69
C LEU A 1120 -28.12 28.51 32.41
N THR A 1121 -28.47 29.71 31.95
CA THR A 1121 -29.63 30.45 32.47
C THR A 1121 -30.93 29.94 31.84
N ALA A 1122 -32.07 30.31 32.43
CA ALA A 1122 -33.38 30.04 31.83
C ALA A 1122 -33.49 30.65 30.43
N ASP A 1123 -33.01 31.88 30.25
CA ASP A 1123 -33.08 32.62 28.97
C ASP A 1123 -32.21 31.96 27.88
N GLU A 1124 -31.01 31.47 28.22
CA GLU A 1124 -30.13 30.74 27.30
C GLU A 1124 -30.72 29.38 26.88
N MET A 1125 -31.34 28.67 27.83
CA MET A 1125 -32.07 27.44 27.54
C MET A 1125 -33.34 27.72 26.71
N GLN A 1126 -33.98 28.88 26.91
CA GLN A 1126 -35.13 29.32 26.11
C GLN A 1126 -34.75 29.71 24.67
N GLN A 1127 -33.57 30.31 24.46
CA GLN A 1127 -33.04 30.57 23.11
C GLN A 1127 -32.83 29.27 22.30
N LEU A 1128 -32.47 28.17 22.97
CA LEU A 1128 -32.34 26.85 22.35
C LEU A 1128 -33.60 25.96 22.47
N ALA A 1129 -34.71 26.46 23.02
CA ALA A 1129 -35.91 25.65 23.27
C ALA A 1129 -36.60 25.15 21.98
N GLY A 1130 -36.27 25.72 20.82
CA GLY A 1130 -36.65 25.17 19.51
C GLY A 1130 -36.03 23.79 19.20
N SER A 1131 -34.95 23.40 19.89
CA SER A 1131 -34.28 22.13 19.70
C SER A 1131 -33.78 21.50 21.00
N GLY A 1132 -34.60 20.58 21.52
CA GLY A 1132 -34.17 19.66 22.57
C GLY A 1132 -32.96 18.79 22.17
N VAL A 1133 -32.69 18.62 20.87
CA VAL A 1133 -31.53 17.84 20.39
C VAL A 1133 -30.24 18.64 20.53
N LEU A 1134 -30.22 19.91 20.11
CA LEU A 1134 -29.05 20.79 20.28
C LEU A 1134 -28.79 21.06 21.76
N LEU A 1135 -29.83 21.41 22.53
CA LEU A 1135 -29.70 21.66 23.96
C LEU A 1135 -29.23 20.42 24.75
N SER A 1136 -29.78 19.23 24.48
CA SER A 1136 -29.34 18.00 25.18
C SER A 1136 -27.90 17.60 24.85
N LYS A 1137 -27.44 17.78 23.59
CA LYS A 1137 -26.03 17.60 23.22
C LYS A 1137 -25.10 18.57 23.96
N ILE A 1138 -25.48 19.84 24.07
CA ILE A 1138 -24.71 20.85 24.83
C ILE A 1138 -24.63 20.47 26.31
N CYS A 1139 -25.76 20.14 26.95
CA CYS A 1139 -25.80 19.72 28.36
C CYS A 1139 -24.96 18.45 28.59
N ARG A 1140 -25.04 17.46 27.69
CA ARG A 1140 -24.24 16.23 27.76
C ARG A 1140 -22.73 16.51 27.63
N ALA A 1141 -22.32 17.37 26.69
CA ALA A 1141 -20.92 17.72 26.50
C ALA A 1141 -20.35 18.47 27.71
N ARG A 1142 -21.15 19.34 28.33
CA ARG A 1142 -20.81 20.05 29.58
C ARG A 1142 -20.60 19.09 30.73
N GLU A 1143 -21.47 18.10 30.89
CA GLU A 1143 -21.36 17.10 31.95
C GLU A 1143 -20.18 16.13 31.74
N GLU A 1144 -20.02 15.57 30.54
CA GLU A 1144 -18.89 14.69 30.21
C GLU A 1144 -17.52 15.38 30.33
N THR A 1145 -17.46 16.70 30.10
CA THR A 1145 -16.23 17.50 30.32
C THR A 1145 -15.98 17.75 31.81
N ARG A 1146 -17.03 18.04 32.60
CA ARG A 1146 -16.94 18.25 34.06
C ARG A 1146 -16.57 17.00 34.84
N CYS A 1147 -16.93 15.81 34.36
CA CYS A 1147 -16.57 14.54 35.03
C CYS A 1147 -15.10 14.11 34.81
N LYS A 1148 -14.31 14.84 34.01
CA LYS A 1148 -12.93 14.48 33.62
C LYS A 1148 -11.85 15.41 34.21
N ILE A 1149 -12.07 16.00 35.39
CA ILE A 1149 -11.15 17.01 35.96
C ILE A 1149 -9.88 16.34 36.53
N LEU A 1150 -8.85 16.25 35.69
CA LEU A 1150 -7.43 16.20 36.10
C LEU A 1150 -6.60 17.19 35.26
N PRO A 1151 -5.60 17.89 35.82
CA PRO A 1151 -5.10 19.14 35.23
C PRO A 1151 -3.77 18.99 34.46
N VAL A 1152 -3.81 18.59 33.18
CA VAL A 1152 -2.67 18.77 32.25
C VAL A 1152 -3.11 19.25 30.87
N ASP A 1153 -4.03 18.56 30.19
CA ASP A 1153 -4.40 18.83 28.79
C ASP A 1153 -5.92 19.09 28.62
N GLN A 1154 -6.38 20.26 29.07
CA GLN A 1154 -7.81 20.58 29.17
C GLN A 1154 -8.50 20.79 27.81
N SER A 1155 -7.83 21.42 26.83
CA SER A 1155 -8.45 21.77 25.55
C SER A 1155 -8.70 20.55 24.67
N ARG A 1156 -7.70 19.67 24.50
CA ARG A 1156 -7.84 18.45 23.69
C ARG A 1156 -8.89 17.49 24.26
N SER A 1157 -8.95 17.31 25.58
CA SER A 1157 -9.98 16.50 26.23
C SER A 1157 -11.39 17.05 25.95
N MET A 1158 -11.58 18.37 26.03
CA MET A 1158 -12.86 19.02 25.72
C MET A 1158 -13.22 18.92 24.24
N GLN A 1159 -12.28 19.18 23.32
CA GLN A 1159 -12.50 19.06 21.87
C GLN A 1159 -12.91 17.63 21.48
N GLN A 1160 -12.25 16.60 22.04
CA GLN A 1160 -12.63 15.20 21.80
C GLN A 1160 -14.06 14.89 22.27
N VAL A 1161 -14.49 15.42 23.43
CA VAL A 1161 -15.87 15.26 23.93
C VAL A 1161 -16.88 15.95 23.01
N ILE A 1162 -16.60 17.18 22.57
CA ILE A 1162 -17.46 17.92 21.63
C ILE A 1162 -17.55 17.19 20.29
N CYS A 1163 -16.41 16.87 19.66
CA CYS A 1163 -16.38 16.17 18.38
C CYS A 1163 -17.16 14.85 18.42
N ARG A 1164 -17.02 14.07 19.50
CA ARG A 1164 -17.74 12.80 19.71
C ARG A 1164 -19.26 13.00 19.83
N ILE A 1165 -19.73 13.99 20.58
CA ILE A 1165 -21.17 14.20 20.85
C ILE A 1165 -21.89 14.86 19.66
N PHE A 1166 -21.19 15.74 18.94
CA PHE A 1166 -21.75 16.44 17.79
C PHE A 1166 -21.54 15.72 16.46
N GLY A 1167 -20.68 14.70 16.40
CA GLY A 1167 -20.42 13.91 15.20
C GLY A 1167 -19.41 14.56 14.24
N ILE A 1168 -18.51 15.40 14.76
CA ILE A 1168 -17.49 16.11 13.98
C ILE A 1168 -16.25 15.21 13.85
N PRO A 1169 -15.75 14.90 12.64
CA PRO A 1169 -14.52 14.13 12.47
C PRO A 1169 -13.31 14.89 13.04
N TYR A 1170 -12.70 14.36 14.11
CA TYR A 1170 -11.57 14.99 14.81
C TYR A 1170 -10.33 15.16 13.90
N LEU A 1171 -10.18 14.31 12.89
CA LEU A 1171 -9.08 14.36 11.90
C LEU A 1171 -9.20 15.50 10.88
N GLN A 1172 -10.37 16.13 10.73
CA GLN A 1172 -10.60 17.21 9.75
C GLN A 1172 -10.52 18.62 10.34
N LEU A 1173 -9.88 18.76 11.52
CA LEU A 1173 -9.62 20.06 12.13
C LEU A 1173 -8.25 20.58 11.65
N PRO A 1174 -8.18 21.78 11.02
CA PRO A 1174 -6.90 22.34 10.61
C PRO A 1174 -6.06 22.68 11.85
N PHE A 1175 -4.84 22.14 11.92
CA PHE A 1175 -3.85 22.45 12.96
C PHE A 1175 -3.31 23.89 12.83
N LYS A 1176 -4.17 24.88 13.11
CA LYS A 1176 -3.73 26.26 13.33
C LYS A 1176 -3.16 26.39 14.75
N PHE A 1177 -1.87 26.64 14.85
CA PHE A 1177 -1.18 26.88 16.12
C PHE A 1177 -1.82 28.04 16.90
N SER A 1178 -1.71 27.97 18.22
CA SER A 1178 -2.36 28.86 19.17
C SER A 1178 -1.93 30.32 19.02
N ASN A 1179 -2.84 31.17 18.56
CA ASN A 1179 -2.74 32.64 18.64
C ASN A 1179 -4.15 33.24 18.77
N LEU A 1180 -4.70 33.29 20.00
CA LEU A 1180 -5.74 34.23 20.49
C LEU A 1180 -6.27 33.82 21.89
N LEU A 1181 -5.43 33.97 22.92
CA LEU A 1181 -5.90 34.14 24.31
C LEU A 1181 -5.07 35.24 24.99
N PRO A 1182 -5.65 36.42 25.31
CA PRO A 1182 -4.95 37.43 26.09
C PRO A 1182 -4.86 37.00 27.56
N VAL A 1183 -3.65 37.07 28.12
CA VAL A 1183 -3.44 36.83 29.57
C VAL A 1183 -4.01 38.02 30.36
N PRO A 1184 -4.98 37.82 31.27
CA PRO A 1184 -5.55 38.92 32.04
C PRO A 1184 -4.60 39.36 33.16
N SER A 1185 -4.24 40.65 33.19
CA SER A 1185 -3.40 41.26 34.21
C SER A 1185 -4.21 42.07 35.23
N LYS A 1186 -4.80 41.34 36.18
CA LYS A 1186 -5.74 41.77 37.24
C LYS A 1186 -7.19 42.00 36.80
#